data_AF-A0A8T5R8Z8-F1
#
_entry.id   AF-A0A8T5R8Z8-F1
#
_cell.length_a   1.000
_cell.length_b   1.000
_cell.length_c   1.000
_cell.angle_alpha   90.00
_cell.angle_beta   90.00
_cell.angle_gamma   90.00
#
_symmetry.space_group_name_H-M   'P 1'
#
loop_
_entity.id
_entity.type
_entity.pdbx_description
1 polymer ?
#
loop_
_entity_poly.entity_id
_entity_poly.type
_entity_poly.pdbx_seq_one_letter_code
_entity_poly.pdbx_strand_id
1 'polypeptide(L)'
;MSEPHFQICRFCQRNVKLAYYCESCGTSCCSDCLHEEKIKSFVCQDCDSTNITISDSGDKKVCKDCGAENIESSSQLLKSCPKCHSNQIINIYEKKEDLEKSFLELIKNSRSFITPLRDLLGSLYRLKQKVIDARAPPVRCFHYPTMELDLLALFKLFIYAKENLIEKIRNFIQHLSLNKEYFFDIYTQQNSNIKIIEDILENLTRSYTSINSFITNNVKTISTSVEALSNNLNFIDKITFYFINYLKFLNLADEEKPVYAIYAKLSNGLNTQDKFKKDKGILFITNFDLSFVREYGKRKKKQEGIFKAPVKDLTKVQIRGKFFKKLYIEFPYGRYEFSLPPNSVSRVLDYILLARSFDETIVYDKEAAQKLFNIEVDLSDLSNFIEEAINSFFSLKCQYNNVKPNNGIPNYSQVSQAFNQNPNYTPNNTPNQPLHNPYQNRNPNDPNLPYYSNPNYQNLPGNPLFHPGNIKNPGDLNYNYNNVPNNAPPIYNQNEFFLQSLIDNNRIQNYKPTSFNSGFGNRITNAEEKSLLMRKLEQLQKYGRIFPSTPPNNSYNFDVLKNNPAYYEPIEKGRYVPQYDDYSKNHLSELFNRDSISNYPDERSKHYSKKHSKTRRKKMFDLQKEKYSLEETLKALDSKFESGNISEIDFFKNFKNLQKEIYIIEKNLEVLDDDMEDDEFLRNTSKDIDRKRFYT
;
A
#
# COMPACT_ATOMS: atom_id res chain seq x y z
N MET A 1 -54.20 -11.24 9.88
CA MET A 1 -53.76 -11.57 8.51
C MET A 1 -54.31 -10.52 7.57
N SER A 2 -53.48 -9.59 7.09
CA SER A 2 -53.86 -8.59 6.09
C SER A 2 -53.92 -9.24 4.70
N GLU A 3 -54.92 -8.83 3.91
CA GLU A 3 -55.30 -9.42 2.61
C GLU A 3 -54.10 -9.66 1.66
N PRO A 4 -54.09 -10.78 0.90
CA PRO A 4 -53.00 -11.04 -0.01
C PRO A 4 -53.05 -10.04 -1.17
N HIS A 5 -51.93 -9.36 -1.43
CA HIS A 5 -51.74 -8.46 -2.56
C HIS A 5 -52.05 -9.15 -3.89
N PHE A 6 -53.31 -9.11 -4.32
CA PHE A 6 -53.71 -9.46 -5.68
C PHE A 6 -53.12 -8.41 -6.62
N GLN A 7 -52.49 -8.88 -7.70
CA GLN A 7 -51.90 -8.05 -8.73
C GLN A 7 -52.31 -8.56 -10.10
N ILE A 8 -52.32 -7.67 -11.09
CA ILE A 8 -52.62 -8.07 -12.46
C ILE A 8 -51.44 -8.89 -13.00
N CYS A 9 -51.68 -10.16 -13.32
CA CYS A 9 -50.70 -10.98 -14.02
C CYS A 9 -50.59 -10.51 -15.48
N ARG A 10 -49.38 -10.16 -15.91
CA ARG A 10 -49.15 -9.64 -17.28
C ARG A 10 -49.46 -10.65 -18.40
N PHE A 11 -49.58 -11.93 -18.08
CA PHE A 11 -49.80 -12.99 -19.07
C PHE A 11 -51.28 -13.34 -19.23
N CYS A 12 -52.01 -13.58 -18.13
CA CYS A 12 -53.45 -13.86 -18.19
C CYS A 12 -54.34 -12.62 -18.02
N GLN A 13 -53.77 -11.45 -17.69
CA GLN A 13 -54.48 -10.19 -17.40
C GLN A 13 -55.53 -10.28 -16.28
N ARG A 14 -55.47 -11.34 -15.46
CA ARG A 14 -56.36 -11.54 -14.31
C ARG A 14 -55.75 -10.92 -13.05
N ASN A 15 -56.60 -10.47 -12.13
CA ASN A 15 -56.18 -10.04 -10.81
C ASN A 15 -55.95 -11.28 -9.93
N VAL A 16 -54.69 -11.69 -9.78
CA VAL A 16 -54.29 -12.97 -9.17
C VAL A 16 -53.09 -12.77 -8.24
N LYS A 17 -52.84 -13.75 -7.37
CA LYS A 17 -51.63 -13.77 -6.57
C LYS A 17 -50.44 -14.19 -7.46
N LEU A 18 -49.49 -13.29 -7.68
CA LEU A 18 -48.23 -13.64 -8.35
C LEU A 18 -47.44 -14.56 -7.42
N ALA A 19 -47.04 -15.73 -7.93
CA ALA A 19 -46.42 -16.79 -7.15
C ALA A 19 -44.97 -17.07 -7.57
N TYR A 20 -44.62 -16.81 -8.83
CA TYR A 20 -43.32 -17.17 -9.39
C TYR A 20 -42.62 -15.97 -10.04
N TYR A 21 -41.30 -15.97 -9.94
CA TYR A 21 -40.39 -14.98 -10.51
C TYR A 21 -39.41 -15.67 -11.45
N CYS A 22 -39.18 -15.11 -12.63
CA CYS A 22 -38.14 -15.59 -13.54
C CYS A 22 -36.87 -14.78 -13.36
N GLU A 23 -35.78 -15.43 -12.95
CA GLU A 23 -34.49 -14.76 -12.70
C GLU A 23 -33.82 -14.28 -13.99
N SER A 24 -34.08 -14.95 -15.13
CA SER A 24 -33.44 -14.58 -16.40
C SER A 24 -34.00 -13.30 -17.02
N CYS A 25 -35.32 -13.06 -16.92
CA CYS A 25 -35.96 -11.91 -17.57
C CYS A 25 -36.73 -10.98 -16.63
N GLY A 26 -36.69 -11.25 -15.31
CA GLY A 26 -37.23 -10.41 -14.26
C GLY A 26 -38.75 -10.27 -14.23
N THR A 27 -39.48 -11.20 -14.85
CA THR A 27 -40.95 -11.14 -14.88
C THR A 27 -41.59 -12.07 -13.88
N SER A 28 -42.61 -11.57 -13.18
CA SER A 28 -43.44 -12.33 -12.26
C SER A 28 -44.71 -12.86 -12.93
N CYS A 29 -45.12 -14.09 -12.59
CA CYS A 29 -46.33 -14.72 -13.11
C CYS A 29 -47.10 -15.49 -12.01
N CYS A 30 -48.38 -15.78 -12.28
CA CYS A 30 -49.16 -16.68 -11.44
C CYS A 30 -48.87 -18.15 -11.80
N SER A 31 -49.27 -19.07 -10.91
CA SER A 31 -49.09 -20.51 -11.13
C SER A 31 -49.66 -20.99 -12.46
N ASP A 32 -50.83 -20.47 -12.85
CA ASP A 32 -51.54 -20.91 -14.05
C ASP A 32 -50.89 -20.44 -15.37
N CYS A 33 -49.96 -19.47 -15.29
CA CYS A 33 -49.28 -18.93 -16.46
C CYS A 33 -47.88 -19.51 -16.67
N LEU A 34 -47.43 -20.42 -15.82
CA LEU A 34 -46.18 -21.14 -16.07
C LEU A 34 -46.35 -22.08 -17.25
N HIS A 35 -45.36 -22.10 -18.13
CA HIS A 35 -45.28 -23.14 -19.15
C HIS A 35 -44.71 -24.40 -18.51
N GLU A 36 -45.24 -25.56 -18.88
CA GLU A 36 -44.73 -26.85 -18.45
C GLU A 36 -44.11 -27.57 -19.65
N GLU A 37 -42.80 -27.79 -19.59
CA GLU A 37 -42.10 -28.60 -20.57
C GLU A 37 -41.76 -29.96 -19.98
N LYS A 38 -42.18 -31.01 -20.68
CA LYS A 38 -41.87 -32.39 -20.29
C LYS A 38 -40.53 -32.78 -20.90
N ILE A 39 -39.46 -32.71 -20.12
CA ILE A 39 -38.15 -33.18 -20.55
C ILE A 39 -38.05 -34.67 -20.23
N LYS A 40 -37.74 -35.48 -21.26
CA LYS A 40 -37.40 -36.90 -21.09
C LYS A 40 -35.91 -37.00 -20.77
N SER A 41 -35.58 -37.37 -19.54
CA SER A 41 -34.24 -37.78 -19.15
C SER A 41 -34.10 -39.29 -19.29
N PHE A 42 -32.92 -39.74 -19.68
CA PHE A 42 -32.58 -41.15 -19.75
C PHE A 42 -31.51 -41.44 -18.71
N VAL A 43 -31.71 -42.48 -17.90
CA VAL A 43 -30.76 -42.89 -16.87
C VAL A 43 -30.49 -44.39 -17.06
N CYS A 44 -29.21 -44.76 -17.04
CA CYS A 44 -28.79 -46.15 -17.06
C CYS A 44 -29.05 -46.80 -15.69
N GLN A 45 -29.83 -47.88 -15.65
CA GLN A 45 -30.16 -48.57 -14.39
C GLN A 45 -28.98 -49.34 -13.79
N ASP A 46 -27.98 -49.66 -14.62
CA ASP A 46 -26.84 -50.48 -14.18
C ASP A 46 -25.71 -49.63 -13.57
N CYS A 47 -25.69 -48.30 -13.81
CA CYS A 47 -24.61 -47.43 -13.32
C CYS A 47 -25.04 -45.98 -13.00
N ASP A 48 -26.34 -45.68 -12.98
CA ASP A 48 -26.95 -44.37 -12.72
C ASP A 48 -26.47 -43.21 -13.63
N SER A 49 -25.80 -43.51 -14.74
CA SER A 49 -25.31 -42.49 -15.66
C SER A 49 -26.42 -41.91 -16.52
N THR A 50 -26.39 -40.59 -16.71
CA THR A 50 -27.26 -39.83 -17.64
C THR A 50 -26.67 -39.73 -19.06
N ASN A 51 -25.48 -40.29 -19.30
CA ASN A 51 -24.73 -40.18 -20.54
C ASN A 51 -25.16 -41.25 -21.56
N ILE A 52 -26.35 -41.04 -22.14
CA ILE A 52 -27.01 -42.00 -23.02
C ILE A 52 -26.88 -41.58 -24.48
N THR A 53 -26.50 -42.52 -25.35
CA THR A 53 -26.50 -42.31 -26.80
C THR A 53 -27.46 -43.24 -27.53
N ILE A 54 -28.05 -42.71 -28.60
CA ILE A 54 -28.88 -43.46 -29.54
C ILE A 54 -27.92 -44.03 -30.60
N SER A 55 -27.94 -45.35 -30.77
CA SER A 55 -27.18 -46.03 -31.82
C SER A 55 -27.66 -45.62 -33.22
N ASP A 56 -26.76 -45.64 -34.20
CA ASP A 56 -27.01 -45.19 -35.58
C ASP A 56 -28.12 -45.99 -36.32
N SER A 57 -28.54 -47.14 -35.76
CA SER A 57 -29.68 -47.95 -36.21
C SER A 57 -31.05 -47.48 -35.69
N GLY A 58 -31.13 -46.34 -35.00
CA GLY A 58 -32.37 -45.60 -34.75
C GLY A 58 -33.09 -45.87 -33.43
N ASP A 59 -33.08 -47.10 -32.91
CA ASP A 59 -33.96 -47.45 -31.77
C ASP A 59 -33.29 -47.95 -30.48
N LYS A 60 -32.00 -48.30 -30.49
CA LYS A 60 -31.31 -48.77 -29.28
C LYS A 60 -30.57 -47.64 -28.57
N LYS A 61 -30.92 -47.43 -27.30
CA LYS A 61 -30.23 -46.49 -26.39
C LYS A 61 -29.21 -47.26 -25.57
N VAL A 62 -27.98 -46.75 -25.52
CA VAL A 62 -26.86 -47.39 -24.83
C VAL A 62 -26.17 -46.38 -23.92
N CYS A 63 -25.84 -46.80 -22.71
CA CYS A 63 -25.06 -45.99 -21.78
C CYS A 63 -23.60 -45.94 -22.23
N LYS A 64 -23.03 -44.75 -22.37
CA LYS A 64 -21.63 -44.59 -22.74
C LYS A 64 -20.64 -45.05 -21.68
N ASP A 65 -21.06 -45.06 -20.42
CA ASP A 65 -20.12 -45.25 -19.31
C ASP A 65 -19.97 -46.73 -18.94
N CYS A 66 -21.02 -47.55 -19.11
CA CYS A 66 -20.98 -48.99 -18.82
C CYS A 66 -21.37 -49.90 -19.99
N GLY A 67 -21.82 -49.34 -21.13
CA GLY A 67 -22.24 -50.11 -22.29
C GLY A 67 -23.60 -50.81 -22.14
N ALA A 68 -24.30 -50.63 -21.03
CA ALA A 68 -25.60 -51.25 -20.80
C ALA A 68 -26.71 -50.65 -21.69
N GLU A 69 -27.62 -51.52 -22.14
CA GLU A 69 -28.85 -51.15 -22.85
C GLU A 69 -30.04 -50.93 -21.89
N ASN A 70 -29.85 -51.18 -20.59
CA ASN A 70 -30.88 -51.07 -19.56
C ASN A 70 -31.12 -49.60 -19.17
N ILE A 71 -31.92 -48.91 -19.99
CA ILE A 71 -32.13 -47.47 -19.89
C ILE A 71 -33.59 -47.16 -19.58
N GLU A 72 -33.80 -46.54 -18.44
CA GLU A 72 -35.11 -46.05 -18.04
C GLU A 72 -35.30 -44.61 -18.52
N SER A 73 -36.48 -44.33 -19.07
CA SER A 73 -36.87 -42.96 -19.39
C SER A 73 -37.66 -42.37 -18.22
N SER A 74 -37.06 -41.45 -17.49
CA SER A 74 -37.78 -40.62 -16.54
C SER A 74 -38.24 -39.35 -17.26
N SER A 75 -39.47 -38.91 -16.99
CA SER A 75 -39.94 -37.63 -17.50
C SER A 75 -40.09 -36.65 -16.36
N GLN A 76 -39.34 -35.55 -16.41
CA GLN A 76 -39.47 -34.46 -15.46
C GLN A 76 -40.28 -33.33 -16.12
N LEU A 77 -41.31 -32.87 -15.41
CA LEU A 77 -42.02 -31.65 -15.76
C LEU A 77 -41.21 -30.46 -15.23
N LEU A 78 -40.67 -29.66 -16.13
CA LEU A 78 -39.97 -28.43 -15.80
C LEU A 78 -40.89 -27.24 -16.05
N LYS A 79 -40.97 -26.37 -15.04
CA LYS A 79 -41.68 -25.10 -15.15
C LYS A 79 -40.77 -24.10 -15.86
N SER A 80 -41.26 -23.49 -16.93
CA SER A 80 -40.54 -22.52 -17.72
C SER A 80 -41.27 -21.17 -17.80
N CYS A 81 -40.49 -20.11 -18.02
CA CYS A 81 -41.01 -18.76 -18.10
C CYS A 81 -41.88 -18.57 -19.36
N PRO A 82 -43.11 -18.05 -19.25
CA PRO A 82 -43.94 -17.78 -20.42
C PRO A 82 -43.40 -16.67 -21.34
N LYS A 83 -42.44 -15.86 -20.88
CA LYS A 83 -41.83 -14.78 -21.68
C LYS A 83 -40.54 -15.20 -22.39
N CYS A 84 -39.65 -15.90 -21.71
CA CYS A 84 -38.30 -16.19 -22.21
C CYS A 84 -37.97 -17.68 -22.27
N HIS A 85 -38.91 -18.56 -21.90
CA HIS A 85 -38.76 -20.02 -21.84
C HIS A 85 -37.60 -20.51 -20.94
N SER A 86 -37.04 -19.65 -20.10
CA SER A 86 -36.04 -20.04 -19.12
C SER A 86 -36.64 -20.90 -18.01
N ASN A 87 -35.88 -21.90 -17.57
CA ASN A 87 -36.22 -22.76 -16.43
C ASN A 87 -35.75 -22.17 -15.08
N GLN A 88 -35.14 -20.98 -15.08
CA GLN A 88 -34.76 -20.25 -13.86
C GLN A 88 -35.99 -19.57 -13.25
N ILE A 89 -36.90 -20.38 -12.72
CA ILE A 89 -38.14 -19.95 -12.07
C ILE A 89 -38.03 -20.27 -10.58
N ILE A 90 -38.27 -19.26 -9.75
CA ILE A 90 -38.23 -19.38 -8.29
C ILE A 90 -39.56 -18.89 -7.70
N ASN A 91 -39.94 -19.42 -6.53
CA ASN A 91 -41.07 -18.87 -5.79
C ASN A 91 -40.75 -17.43 -5.37
N ILE A 92 -41.71 -16.53 -5.49
CA ILE A 92 -41.53 -15.13 -5.10
C ILE A 92 -41.13 -15.00 -3.62
N TYR A 93 -41.71 -15.80 -2.73
CA TYR A 93 -41.40 -15.73 -1.31
C TYR A 93 -39.98 -16.21 -1.01
N GLU A 94 -39.53 -17.29 -1.66
CA GLU A 94 -38.14 -17.76 -1.60
C GLU A 94 -37.20 -16.66 -2.10
N LYS A 95 -37.53 -16.04 -3.24
CA LYS A 95 -36.71 -14.94 -3.80
C LYS A 95 -36.64 -13.72 -2.87
N LYS A 96 -37.73 -13.37 -2.21
CA LYS A 96 -37.76 -12.28 -1.21
C LYS A 96 -36.88 -12.63 -0.01
N GLU A 97 -36.95 -13.86 0.47
CA GLU A 97 -36.08 -14.35 1.55
C GLU A 97 -34.60 -14.28 1.16
N ASP A 98 -34.25 -14.71 -0.05
CA ASP A 98 -32.87 -14.66 -0.57
C ASP A 98 -32.35 -13.22 -0.68
N LEU A 99 -33.17 -12.28 -1.14
CA LEU A 99 -32.83 -10.86 -1.23
C LEU A 99 -32.59 -10.24 0.16
N GLU A 100 -33.46 -10.54 1.12
CA GLU A 100 -33.29 -10.09 2.51
C GLU A 100 -32.03 -10.67 3.14
N LYS A 101 -31.80 -11.98 2.99
CA LYS A 101 -30.58 -12.67 3.47
C LYS A 101 -29.33 -12.04 2.86
N SER A 102 -29.32 -11.82 1.55
CA SER A 102 -28.19 -11.22 0.83
C SER A 102 -27.89 -9.79 1.31
N PHE A 103 -28.92 -8.99 1.57
CA PHE A 103 -28.76 -7.65 2.15
C PHE A 103 -28.15 -7.69 3.56
N LEU A 104 -28.65 -8.56 4.43
CA LEU A 104 -28.11 -8.73 5.78
C LEU A 104 -26.68 -9.28 5.77
N GLU A 105 -26.37 -10.19 4.85
CA GLU A 105 -25.03 -10.72 4.64
C GLU A 105 -24.07 -9.62 4.17
N LEU A 106 -24.51 -8.76 3.24
CA LEU A 106 -23.72 -7.62 2.77
C LEU A 106 -23.34 -6.67 3.92
N ILE A 107 -24.26 -6.42 4.86
CA ILE A 107 -23.99 -5.64 6.08
C ILE A 107 -22.96 -6.34 6.96
N LYS A 108 -23.14 -7.64 7.25
CA LYS A 108 -22.19 -8.43 8.07
C LYS A 108 -20.80 -8.47 7.45
N ASN A 109 -20.73 -8.61 6.13
CA ASN A 109 -19.49 -8.71 5.38
C ASN A 109 -18.70 -7.39 5.38
N SER A 110 -19.26 -6.27 5.83
CA SER A 110 -18.47 -5.05 6.06
C SER A 110 -17.39 -5.21 7.15
N ARG A 111 -17.53 -6.17 8.06
CA ARG A 111 -16.46 -6.53 9.04
C ARG A 111 -15.17 -6.96 8.37
N SER A 112 -15.25 -7.59 7.19
CA SER A 112 -14.08 -8.12 6.49
C SER A 112 -13.13 -7.02 6.01
N PHE A 113 -13.58 -5.77 5.95
CA PHE A 113 -12.75 -4.62 5.57
C PHE A 113 -11.59 -4.37 6.53
N ILE A 114 -11.71 -4.77 7.79
CA ILE A 114 -10.72 -4.46 8.84
C ILE A 114 -9.51 -5.40 8.75
N THR A 115 -9.73 -6.69 8.48
CA THR A 115 -8.69 -7.72 8.58
C THR A 115 -7.46 -7.40 7.73
N PRO A 116 -7.57 -7.07 6.43
CA PRO A 116 -6.40 -6.77 5.60
C PRO A 116 -5.60 -5.56 6.11
N LEU A 117 -6.28 -4.54 6.66
CA LEU A 117 -5.62 -3.38 7.23
C LEU A 117 -4.91 -3.69 8.54
N ARG A 118 -5.51 -4.55 9.38
CA ARG A 118 -4.91 -4.99 10.64
C ARG A 118 -3.62 -5.76 10.39
N ASP A 119 -3.62 -6.67 9.44
CA ASP A 119 -2.44 -7.47 9.08
C ASP A 119 -1.30 -6.60 8.53
N LEU A 120 -1.67 -5.62 7.69
CA LEU A 120 -0.73 -4.63 7.17
C LEU A 120 -0.13 -3.74 8.28
N LEU A 121 -0.97 -3.23 9.18
CA LEU A 121 -0.53 -2.42 10.31
C LEU A 121 0.40 -3.21 11.24
N GLY A 122 0.06 -4.48 11.52
CA GLY A 122 0.93 -5.39 12.26
C GLY A 122 2.29 -5.57 11.59
N SER A 123 2.33 -5.64 10.26
CA SER A 123 3.57 -5.72 9.49
C SER A 123 4.40 -4.44 9.58
N LEU A 124 3.76 -3.26 9.52
CA LEU A 124 4.42 -1.96 9.70
C LEU A 124 5.02 -1.82 11.10
N TYR A 125 4.32 -2.23 12.15
CA TYR A 125 4.85 -2.20 13.52
C TYR A 125 6.00 -3.18 13.75
N ARG A 126 5.94 -4.39 13.18
CA ARG A 126 7.07 -5.32 13.20
C ARG A 126 8.29 -4.72 12.51
N LEU A 127 8.08 -4.05 11.38
CA LEU A 127 9.14 -3.36 10.66
C LEU A 127 9.72 -2.22 11.49
N LYS A 128 8.87 -1.38 12.11
CA LYS A 128 9.27 -0.31 13.04
C LYS A 128 10.17 -0.85 14.15
N GLN A 129 9.78 -1.96 14.79
CA GLN A 129 10.58 -2.56 15.85
C GLN A 129 11.96 -3.01 15.32
N LYS A 130 12.02 -3.69 14.17
CA LYS A 130 13.30 -4.11 13.57
C LYS A 130 14.21 -2.93 13.22
N VAL A 131 13.66 -1.81 12.73
CA VAL A 131 14.43 -0.59 12.46
C VAL A 131 15.00 -0.03 13.77
N ILE A 132 14.20 0.04 14.84
CA ILE A 132 14.65 0.48 16.16
C ILE A 132 15.77 -0.43 16.68
N ASP A 133 15.59 -1.75 16.59
CA ASP A 133 16.57 -2.74 17.05
C ASP A 133 17.88 -2.65 16.25
N ALA A 134 17.81 -2.37 14.95
CA ALA A 134 18.99 -2.17 14.10
C ALA A 134 19.87 -0.97 14.52
N ARG A 135 19.27 0.06 15.12
CA ARG A 135 19.98 1.25 15.63
C ARG A 135 20.36 1.14 17.10
N ALA A 136 19.92 0.09 17.80
CA ALA A 136 20.13 -0.10 19.23
C ALA A 136 21.55 -0.65 19.56
N PRO A 137 22.08 -0.38 20.77
CA PRO A 137 23.28 -1.08 21.25
C PRO A 137 23.04 -2.60 21.40
N PRO A 138 24.08 -3.45 21.37
CA PRO A 138 25.51 -3.12 21.42
C PRO A 138 26.15 -2.83 20.05
N VAL A 139 25.45 -3.10 18.94
CA VAL A 139 25.96 -2.89 17.58
C VAL A 139 24.95 -2.03 16.83
N ARG A 140 25.29 -0.75 16.62
CA ARG A 140 24.40 0.21 15.96
C ARG A 140 24.70 0.25 14.47
N CYS A 141 23.83 -0.34 13.66
CA CYS A 141 23.99 -0.41 12.21
C CYS A 141 23.31 0.80 11.56
N PHE A 142 24.01 1.57 10.71
CA PHE A 142 23.47 2.81 10.12
C PHE A 142 23.23 2.73 8.61
N HIS A 143 23.37 1.55 7.98
CA HIS A 143 23.05 1.39 6.56
C HIS A 143 21.61 1.83 6.26
N TYR A 144 21.42 2.37 5.05
CA TYR A 144 20.15 2.93 4.58
C TYR A 144 19.63 4.03 5.51
N PRO A 145 20.22 5.24 5.45
CA PRO A 145 19.87 6.34 6.36
C PRO A 145 18.46 6.89 6.16
N THR A 146 17.82 6.61 5.02
CA THR A 146 16.44 7.03 4.71
C THR A 146 15.39 6.09 5.29
N MET A 147 15.77 4.94 5.87
CA MET A 147 14.83 3.89 6.28
C MET A 147 13.76 4.39 7.27
N GLU A 148 14.14 5.26 8.19
CA GLU A 148 13.24 5.89 9.16
C GLU A 148 12.23 6.82 8.46
N LEU A 149 12.68 7.62 7.49
CA LEU A 149 11.84 8.50 6.68
C LEU A 149 10.90 7.70 5.78
N ASP A 150 11.43 6.67 5.11
CA ASP A 150 10.68 5.79 4.22
C ASP A 150 9.57 5.07 5.00
N LEU A 151 9.89 4.54 6.18
CA LEU A 151 8.91 3.88 7.04
C LEU A 151 7.88 4.87 7.60
N LEU A 152 8.30 6.07 7.99
CA LEU A 152 7.38 7.13 8.42
C LEU A 152 6.41 7.51 7.30
N ALA A 153 6.88 7.60 6.05
CA ALA A 153 6.02 7.85 4.89
C ALA A 153 4.99 6.73 4.69
N LEU A 154 5.35 5.46 4.92
CA LEU A 154 4.41 4.35 4.87
C LEU A 154 3.33 4.42 5.95
N PHE A 155 3.68 4.80 7.19
CA PHE A 155 2.68 5.04 8.23
C PHE A 155 1.73 6.18 7.85
N LYS A 156 2.25 7.29 7.31
CA LYS A 156 1.41 8.40 6.81
C LYS A 156 0.48 7.97 5.69
N LEU A 157 0.98 7.17 4.75
CA LEU A 157 0.18 6.60 3.66
C LEU A 157 -0.91 5.66 4.18
N PHE A 158 -0.61 4.86 5.20
CA PHE A 158 -1.58 4.01 5.87
C PHE A 158 -2.68 4.84 6.56
N ILE A 159 -2.31 5.90 7.30
CA ILE A 159 -3.28 6.82 7.92
C ILE A 159 -4.18 7.43 6.86
N TYR A 160 -3.60 7.95 5.76
CA TYR A 160 -4.38 8.48 4.65
C TYR A 160 -5.35 7.44 4.06
N ALA A 161 -4.91 6.19 3.85
CA ALA A 161 -5.76 5.12 3.37
C ALA A 161 -6.89 4.78 4.35
N LYS A 162 -6.61 4.79 5.66
CA LYS A 162 -7.59 4.58 6.73
C LYS A 162 -8.70 5.64 6.69
N GLU A 163 -8.33 6.92 6.66
CA GLU A 163 -9.31 8.03 6.66
C GLU A 163 -10.21 7.99 5.43
N ASN A 164 -9.65 7.78 4.24
CA ASN A 164 -10.43 7.62 3.01
C ASN A 164 -11.35 6.39 3.03
N LEU A 165 -10.92 5.31 3.71
CA LEU A 165 -11.74 4.13 3.87
C LEU A 165 -12.95 4.42 4.78
N ILE A 166 -12.74 5.13 5.89
CA ILE A 166 -13.83 5.54 6.79
C ILE A 166 -14.89 6.32 6.02
N GLU A 167 -14.50 7.29 5.19
CA GLU A 167 -15.44 8.05 4.36
C GLU A 167 -16.22 7.17 3.37
N LYS A 168 -15.52 6.25 2.69
CA LYS A 168 -16.16 5.31 1.75
C LYS A 168 -17.16 4.39 2.45
N ILE A 169 -16.81 3.87 3.62
CA ILE A 169 -17.69 3.02 4.42
C ILE A 169 -18.88 3.84 4.94
N ARG A 170 -18.67 5.09 5.36
CA ARG A 170 -19.76 5.98 5.78
C ARG A 170 -20.78 6.19 4.66
N ASN A 171 -20.32 6.48 3.45
CA ASN A 171 -21.20 6.61 2.28
C ASN A 171 -21.95 5.29 2.01
N PHE A 172 -21.26 4.16 2.06
CA PHE A 172 -21.88 2.85 1.88
C PHE A 172 -22.95 2.54 2.93
N ILE A 173 -22.68 2.79 4.21
CA ILE A 173 -23.66 2.65 5.31
C ILE A 173 -24.86 3.58 5.12
N GLN A 174 -24.63 4.82 4.67
CA GLN A 174 -25.72 5.74 4.35
C GLN A 174 -26.60 5.19 3.22
N HIS A 175 -26.01 4.65 2.16
CA HIS A 175 -26.76 4.00 1.08
C HIS A 175 -27.55 2.77 1.55
N LEU A 176 -26.97 1.95 2.44
CA LEU A 176 -27.69 0.84 3.09
C LEU A 176 -28.89 1.36 3.90
N SER A 177 -28.69 2.43 4.67
CA SER A 177 -29.73 3.00 5.53
C SER A 177 -30.90 3.57 4.74
N LEU A 178 -30.61 4.26 3.62
CA LEU A 178 -31.63 4.81 2.72
C LEU A 178 -32.50 3.72 2.04
N ASN A 179 -31.95 2.52 1.87
CA ASN A 179 -32.63 1.43 1.16
C ASN A 179 -33.17 0.33 2.09
N LYS A 180 -33.00 0.45 3.42
CA LYS A 180 -33.33 -0.61 4.38
C LYS A 180 -34.79 -1.09 4.31
N GLU A 181 -35.73 -0.18 4.02
CA GLU A 181 -37.17 -0.51 3.94
C GLU A 181 -37.50 -1.48 2.79
N TYR A 182 -36.71 -1.45 1.71
CA TYR A 182 -36.85 -2.41 0.60
C TYR A 182 -36.62 -3.86 1.03
N PHE A 183 -35.81 -4.06 2.06
CA PHE A 183 -35.40 -5.39 2.53
C PHE A 183 -36.10 -5.78 3.84
N PHE A 184 -36.25 -4.86 4.79
CA PHE A 184 -36.86 -5.17 6.10
C PHE A 184 -38.37 -5.37 6.01
N ASP A 185 -39.03 -4.70 5.07
CA ASP A 185 -40.46 -4.82 4.78
C ASP A 185 -40.75 -5.57 3.48
N ILE A 186 -39.80 -6.34 2.96
CA ILE A 186 -39.90 -6.99 1.65
C ILE A 186 -41.18 -7.82 1.45
N TYR A 187 -41.71 -8.43 2.51
CA TYR A 187 -42.95 -9.22 2.47
C TYR A 187 -44.23 -8.39 2.34
N THR A 188 -44.23 -7.12 2.78
CA THR A 188 -45.36 -6.20 2.61
C THR A 188 -45.30 -5.45 1.27
N GLN A 189 -44.18 -5.56 0.55
CA GLN A 189 -44.04 -4.95 -0.76
C GLN A 189 -44.74 -5.76 -1.86
N GLN A 190 -45.19 -5.03 -2.88
CA GLN A 190 -45.76 -5.58 -4.11
C GLN A 190 -44.80 -6.57 -4.78
N ASN A 191 -45.30 -7.74 -5.20
CA ASN A 191 -44.48 -8.79 -5.83
C ASN A 191 -43.92 -8.39 -7.21
N SER A 192 -44.47 -7.34 -7.82
CA SER A 192 -43.93 -6.68 -9.02
C SER A 192 -42.62 -5.93 -8.77
N ASN A 193 -42.29 -5.57 -7.52
CA ASN A 193 -41.12 -4.74 -7.19
C ASN A 193 -39.83 -5.55 -7.03
N ILE A 194 -39.89 -6.89 -7.09
CA ILE A 194 -38.72 -7.76 -6.87
C ILE A 194 -37.54 -7.35 -7.75
N LYS A 195 -37.78 -7.03 -9.03
CA LYS A 195 -36.72 -6.59 -9.94
C LYS A 195 -36.05 -5.28 -9.50
N ILE A 196 -36.83 -4.34 -8.97
CA ILE A 196 -36.29 -3.07 -8.44
C ILE A 196 -35.42 -3.35 -7.22
N ILE A 197 -35.86 -4.25 -6.33
CA ILE A 197 -35.11 -4.63 -5.12
C ILE A 197 -33.80 -5.33 -5.49
N GLU A 198 -33.81 -6.21 -6.51
CA GLU A 198 -32.60 -6.80 -7.09
C GLU A 198 -31.62 -5.74 -7.58
N ASP A 199 -32.10 -4.77 -8.37
CA ASP A 199 -31.24 -3.73 -8.94
C ASP A 199 -30.65 -2.81 -7.84
N ILE A 200 -31.41 -2.55 -6.77
CA ILE A 200 -30.91 -1.86 -5.57
C ILE A 200 -29.80 -2.67 -4.89
N LEU A 201 -30.03 -3.97 -4.66
CA LEU A 201 -29.05 -4.86 -4.04
C LEU A 201 -27.78 -4.98 -4.89
N GLU A 202 -27.90 -5.06 -6.21
CA GLU A 202 -26.75 -5.09 -7.12
C GLU A 202 -25.91 -3.82 -6.99
N ASN A 203 -26.55 -2.64 -6.93
CA ASN A 203 -25.85 -1.37 -6.75
C ASN A 203 -25.14 -1.30 -5.38
N LEU A 204 -25.76 -1.79 -4.31
CA LEU A 204 -25.11 -1.90 -3.00
C LEU A 204 -23.91 -2.84 -3.03
N THR A 205 -24.04 -3.99 -3.70
CA THR A 205 -22.95 -4.97 -3.90
C THR A 205 -21.80 -4.39 -4.72
N ARG A 206 -22.09 -3.56 -5.75
CA ARG A 206 -21.06 -2.83 -6.50
C ARG A 206 -20.31 -1.84 -5.61
N SER A 207 -21.01 -1.13 -4.73
CA SER A 207 -20.38 -0.22 -3.75
C SER A 207 -19.46 -0.98 -2.78
N TYR A 208 -19.93 -2.10 -2.23
CA TYR A 208 -19.13 -3.01 -1.41
C TYR A 208 -17.86 -3.48 -2.14
N THR A 209 -18.00 -3.93 -3.39
CA THR A 209 -16.89 -4.41 -4.22
C THR A 209 -15.88 -3.30 -4.51
N SER A 210 -16.36 -2.06 -4.74
CA SER A 210 -15.50 -0.88 -4.91
C SER A 210 -14.66 -0.61 -3.67
N ILE A 211 -15.25 -0.72 -2.48
CA ILE A 211 -14.51 -0.60 -1.20
C ILE A 211 -13.46 -1.70 -1.08
N ASN A 212 -13.82 -2.95 -1.35
CA ASN A 212 -12.87 -4.05 -1.28
C ASN A 212 -11.70 -3.89 -2.26
N SER A 213 -11.97 -3.40 -3.47
CA SER A 213 -10.94 -3.07 -4.46
C SER A 213 -10.01 -1.95 -3.97
N PHE A 214 -10.56 -0.94 -3.30
CA PHE A 214 -9.79 0.14 -2.69
C PHE A 214 -8.85 -0.39 -1.60
N ILE A 215 -9.36 -1.24 -0.70
CA ILE A 215 -8.54 -1.87 0.36
C ILE A 215 -7.43 -2.69 -0.28
N THR A 216 -7.78 -3.60 -1.18
CA THR A 216 -6.82 -4.51 -1.84
C THR A 216 -5.70 -3.75 -2.54
N ASN A 217 -6.03 -2.67 -3.26
CA ASN A 217 -5.04 -1.85 -3.96
C ASN A 217 -4.09 -1.13 -2.99
N ASN A 218 -4.61 -0.49 -1.94
CA ASN A 218 -3.76 0.19 -0.96
C ASN A 218 -2.88 -0.80 -0.17
N VAL A 219 -3.45 -1.94 0.21
CA VAL A 219 -2.71 -3.00 0.89
C VAL A 219 -1.57 -3.51 0.02
N LYS A 220 -1.83 -3.76 -1.27
CA LYS A 220 -0.80 -4.18 -2.21
C LYS A 220 0.32 -3.14 -2.33
N THR A 221 -0.01 -1.87 -2.55
CA THR A 221 0.96 -0.79 -2.69
C THR A 221 1.88 -0.68 -1.47
N ILE A 222 1.30 -0.63 -0.26
CA ILE A 222 2.08 -0.50 0.97
C ILE A 222 2.91 -1.78 1.21
N SER A 223 2.35 -2.96 0.92
CA SER A 223 3.04 -4.24 1.12
C SER A 223 4.30 -4.37 0.27
N THR A 224 4.28 -3.91 -0.99
CA THR A 224 5.47 -3.91 -1.86
C THR A 224 6.59 -3.04 -1.26
N SER A 225 6.27 -1.87 -0.73
CA SER A 225 7.27 -1.02 -0.05
C SER A 225 7.76 -1.62 1.27
N VAL A 226 6.89 -2.29 2.02
CA VAL A 226 7.27 -3.04 3.24
C VAL A 226 8.26 -4.16 2.90
N GLU A 227 8.06 -4.88 1.80
CA GLU A 227 8.97 -5.93 1.34
C GLU A 227 10.35 -5.37 0.97
N ALA A 228 10.40 -4.24 0.27
CA ALA A 228 11.66 -3.56 -0.06
C ALA A 228 12.45 -3.17 1.21
N LEU A 229 11.79 -2.58 2.21
CA LEU A 229 12.43 -2.24 3.48
C LEU A 229 12.85 -3.49 4.28
N SER A 230 12.04 -4.55 4.25
CA SER A 230 12.38 -5.83 4.87
C SER A 230 13.66 -6.44 4.27
N ASN A 231 13.85 -6.32 2.96
CA ASN A 231 15.08 -6.78 2.29
C ASN A 231 16.32 -5.98 2.72
N ASN A 232 16.18 -4.67 2.92
CA ASN A 232 17.26 -3.83 3.47
C ASN A 232 17.60 -4.24 4.92
N LEU A 233 16.59 -4.54 5.75
CA LEU A 233 16.81 -5.05 7.10
C LEU A 233 17.47 -6.43 7.12
N ASN A 234 17.14 -7.32 6.19
CA ASN A 234 17.82 -8.62 6.08
C ASN A 234 19.34 -8.47 5.83
N PHE A 235 19.76 -7.41 5.14
CA PHE A 235 21.18 -7.07 5.00
C PHE A 235 21.77 -6.58 6.33
N ILE A 236 21.07 -5.69 7.04
CA ILE A 236 21.48 -5.20 8.36
C ILE A 236 21.60 -6.36 9.35
N ASP A 237 20.60 -7.24 9.43
CA ASP A 237 20.58 -8.40 10.32
C ASP A 237 21.80 -9.30 10.12
N LYS A 238 22.22 -9.50 8.86
CA LYS A 238 23.44 -10.26 8.54
C LYS A 238 24.70 -9.57 9.07
N ILE A 239 24.82 -8.25 8.91
CA ILE A 239 25.96 -7.49 9.44
C ILE A 239 25.95 -7.57 10.96
N THR A 240 24.83 -7.20 11.58
CA THR A 240 24.64 -7.20 13.04
C THR A 240 24.98 -8.57 13.63
N PHE A 241 24.55 -9.67 13.00
CA PHE A 241 24.90 -11.03 13.40
C PHE A 241 26.42 -11.26 13.44
N TYR A 242 27.17 -10.83 12.42
CA TYR A 242 28.63 -10.98 12.43
C TYR A 242 29.28 -10.14 13.54
N PHE A 243 28.88 -8.89 13.70
CA PHE A 243 29.49 -8.00 14.69
C PHE A 243 29.18 -8.42 16.12
N ILE A 244 27.94 -8.82 16.42
CA ILE A 244 27.54 -9.30 17.77
C ILE A 244 28.35 -10.55 18.16
N ASN A 245 28.48 -11.52 17.26
CA ASN A 245 29.19 -12.77 17.55
C ASN A 245 30.71 -12.59 17.79
N TYR A 246 31.26 -11.47 17.34
CA TYR A 246 32.70 -11.18 17.39
C TYR A 246 33.05 -9.96 18.24
N LEU A 247 32.06 -9.37 18.93
CA LEU A 247 32.20 -8.10 19.66
C LEU A 247 33.42 -8.07 20.58
N LYS A 248 33.69 -9.17 21.30
CA LYS A 248 34.84 -9.32 22.22
C LYS A 248 36.22 -9.24 21.57
N PHE A 249 36.32 -9.46 20.26
CA PHE A 249 37.57 -9.36 19.51
C PHE A 249 37.69 -8.01 18.79
N LEU A 250 36.56 -7.38 18.51
CA LEU A 250 36.51 -6.13 17.78
C LEU A 250 36.75 -4.94 18.70
N ASN A 251 36.30 -4.99 19.96
CA ASN A 251 36.41 -3.88 20.92
C ASN A 251 36.00 -2.55 20.25
N LEU A 252 34.76 -2.50 19.79
CA LEU A 252 34.23 -1.36 19.04
C LEU A 252 34.17 -0.13 19.96
N ALA A 253 34.62 1.03 19.47
CA ALA A 253 34.37 2.30 20.16
C ALA A 253 32.88 2.69 20.07
N ASP A 254 32.41 3.59 20.95
CA ASP A 254 31.00 3.99 21.02
C ASP A 254 30.45 4.60 19.71
N GLU A 255 31.33 5.29 18.95
CA GLU A 255 31.02 5.89 17.65
C GLU A 255 31.50 5.04 16.46
N GLU A 256 32.06 3.85 16.73
CA GLU A 256 32.51 2.93 15.70
C GLU A 256 31.32 2.17 15.12
N LYS A 257 30.99 2.48 13.86
CA LYS A 257 29.85 1.94 13.14
C LYS A 257 30.26 0.76 12.26
N PRO A 258 29.55 -0.37 12.31
CA PRO A 258 29.77 -1.48 11.41
C PRO A 258 29.42 -1.08 9.97
N VAL A 259 30.31 -1.37 9.02
CA VAL A 259 30.11 -1.08 7.59
C VAL A 259 29.92 -2.38 6.81
N TYR A 260 30.76 -3.39 7.06
CA TYR A 260 30.62 -4.67 6.38
C TYR A 260 31.38 -5.79 7.11
N ALA A 261 30.98 -7.03 6.86
CA ALA A 261 31.69 -8.21 7.34
C ALA A 261 31.62 -9.32 6.29
N ILE A 262 32.75 -10.00 6.06
CA ILE A 262 32.80 -11.09 5.07
C ILE A 262 33.83 -12.16 5.43
N TYR A 263 33.51 -13.41 5.11
CA TYR A 263 34.50 -14.49 5.16
C TYR A 263 35.64 -14.25 4.16
N ALA A 264 36.86 -14.30 4.66
CA ALA A 264 38.06 -14.10 3.88
C ALA A 264 39.14 -15.12 4.27
N LYS A 265 40.07 -15.36 3.34
CA LYS A 265 41.25 -16.17 3.57
C LYS A 265 42.50 -15.31 3.44
N LEU A 266 43.24 -15.15 4.54
CA LEU A 266 44.50 -14.45 4.55
C LEU A 266 45.54 -15.24 3.75
N SER A 267 45.96 -14.68 2.62
CA SER A 267 46.90 -15.29 1.68
C SER A 267 48.33 -14.87 1.96
N ASN A 268 48.52 -13.62 2.37
CA ASN A 268 49.80 -13.06 2.80
C ASN A 268 49.55 -11.98 3.85
N GLY A 269 50.43 -11.85 4.83
CA GLY A 269 50.35 -10.85 5.90
C GLY A 269 51.70 -10.20 6.16
N LEU A 270 51.76 -9.35 7.18
CA LEU A 270 52.95 -8.61 7.65
C LEU A 270 54.26 -9.39 7.44
N ASN A 271 55.20 -8.75 6.73
CA ASN A 271 56.47 -9.29 6.25
C ASN A 271 57.11 -10.28 7.24
N THR A 272 57.40 -11.49 6.73
CA THR A 272 58.36 -12.52 7.22
C THR A 272 57.93 -13.66 8.15
N GLN A 273 56.72 -13.72 8.71
CA GLN A 273 56.28 -14.94 9.43
C GLN A 273 55.18 -15.70 8.66
N ASP A 274 55.54 -16.86 8.09
CA ASP A 274 54.65 -17.82 7.42
C ASP A 274 53.52 -18.38 8.32
N LYS A 275 53.49 -18.00 9.61
CA LYS A 275 52.63 -18.55 10.66
C LYS A 275 51.12 -18.44 10.40
N PHE A 276 50.70 -17.45 9.59
CA PHE A 276 49.28 -17.16 9.32
C PHE A 276 48.88 -17.28 7.85
N LYS A 277 49.77 -17.80 6.99
CA LYS A 277 49.43 -18.00 5.57
C LYS A 277 48.33 -19.06 5.44
N LYS A 278 47.29 -18.74 4.69
CA LYS A 278 46.10 -19.57 4.36
C LYS A 278 45.04 -19.65 5.46
N ASP A 279 45.07 -18.76 6.43
CA ASP A 279 44.09 -18.73 7.51
C ASP A 279 42.73 -18.25 7.04
N LYS A 280 41.69 -18.98 7.45
CA LYS A 280 40.29 -18.62 7.21
C LYS A 280 39.78 -17.79 8.38
N GLY A 281 38.98 -16.78 8.08
CA GLY A 281 38.44 -15.89 9.09
C GLY A 281 37.42 -14.95 8.51
N ILE A 282 37.12 -13.91 9.27
CA ILE A 282 36.20 -12.85 8.87
C ILE A 282 36.95 -11.53 8.85
N LEU A 283 36.85 -10.82 7.73
CA LEU A 283 37.28 -9.45 7.58
C LEU A 283 36.11 -8.54 7.97
N PHE A 284 36.31 -7.75 9.01
CA PHE A 284 35.39 -6.73 9.50
C PHE A 284 35.84 -5.36 9.03
N ILE A 285 34.87 -4.57 8.61
CA ILE A 285 35.04 -3.20 8.12
C ILE A 285 34.12 -2.33 8.96
N THR A 286 34.68 -1.37 9.67
CA THR A 286 33.96 -0.29 10.36
C THR A 286 34.34 1.05 9.74
N ASN A 287 33.67 2.13 10.13
CA ASN A 287 34.07 3.48 9.74
C ASN A 287 35.47 3.85 10.30
N PHE A 288 35.90 3.23 11.39
CA PHE A 288 37.19 3.53 12.01
C PHE A 288 38.29 2.55 11.64
N ASP A 289 38.02 1.24 11.59
CA ASP A 289 39.03 0.19 11.54
C ASP A 289 38.72 -0.93 10.53
N LEU A 290 39.78 -1.52 9.99
CA LEU A 290 39.77 -2.81 9.32
C LEU A 290 40.33 -3.86 10.29
N SER A 291 39.58 -4.92 10.53
CA SER A 291 39.97 -5.99 11.45
C SER A 291 39.82 -7.36 10.81
N PHE A 292 40.74 -8.29 11.09
CA PHE A 292 40.61 -9.68 10.65
C PHE A 292 40.68 -10.63 11.84
N VAL A 293 39.62 -11.42 12.03
CA VAL A 293 39.54 -12.45 13.06
C VAL A 293 39.62 -13.81 12.40
N ARG A 294 40.67 -14.57 12.71
CA ARG A 294 40.87 -15.94 12.24
C ARG A 294 39.95 -16.90 12.99
N GLU A 295 39.38 -17.85 12.26
CA GLU A 295 38.73 -19.04 12.83
C GLU A 295 39.59 -20.29 12.59
N TYR A 296 39.86 -21.08 13.64
CA TYR A 296 40.63 -22.32 13.51
C TYR A 296 40.16 -23.42 14.47
N GLY A 297 40.54 -24.68 14.18
CA GLY A 297 40.14 -25.86 14.97
C GLY A 297 38.99 -26.66 14.35
N LYS A 298 39.12 -27.99 14.33
CA LYS A 298 38.16 -28.91 13.66
C LYS A 298 36.91 -29.25 14.48
N ARG A 299 37.03 -29.31 15.82
CA ARG A 299 35.92 -29.71 16.72
C ARG A 299 35.36 -28.57 17.58
N LYS A 300 36.19 -27.61 17.96
CA LYS A 300 35.79 -26.35 18.61
C LYS A 300 36.46 -25.22 17.84
N LYS A 301 35.66 -24.40 17.15
CA LYS A 301 36.19 -23.22 16.46
C LYS A 301 36.73 -22.24 17.50
N LYS A 302 38.03 -22.03 17.50
CA LYS A 302 38.73 -20.97 18.23
C LYS A 302 38.81 -19.73 17.33
N GLN A 303 38.76 -18.57 17.96
CA GLN A 303 38.76 -17.26 17.30
C GLN A 303 39.93 -16.44 17.84
N GLU A 304 40.65 -15.76 16.96
CA GLU A 304 41.82 -14.96 17.31
C GLU A 304 41.95 -13.76 16.37
N GLY A 305 42.08 -12.55 16.94
CA GLY A 305 42.31 -11.33 16.16
C GLY A 305 43.73 -11.31 15.61
N ILE A 306 43.88 -11.19 14.29
CA ILE A 306 45.18 -11.17 13.61
C ILE A 306 45.70 -9.73 13.46
N PHE A 307 44.82 -8.80 13.10
CA PHE A 307 45.12 -7.37 13.13
C PHE A 307 43.83 -6.55 13.28
N LYS A 308 44.00 -5.32 13.76
CA LYS A 308 43.04 -4.22 13.76
C LYS A 308 43.84 -2.96 13.39
N ALA A 309 43.41 -2.27 12.34
CA ALA A 309 44.16 -1.18 11.72
C ALA A 309 43.21 -0.05 11.29
N PRO A 310 43.49 1.23 11.59
CA PRO A 310 42.61 2.32 11.22
C PRO A 310 42.43 2.45 9.71
N VAL A 311 41.19 2.64 9.27
CA VAL A 311 40.79 2.90 7.88
C VAL A 311 41.48 4.17 7.34
N LYS A 312 41.69 5.17 8.20
CA LYS A 312 42.44 6.40 7.89
C LYS A 312 43.91 6.14 7.53
N ASP A 313 44.51 5.10 8.10
CA ASP A 313 45.92 4.74 7.85
C ASP A 313 46.07 3.92 6.56
N LEU A 314 44.97 3.57 5.88
CA LEU A 314 45.03 2.81 4.65
C LEU A 314 45.76 3.63 3.58
N THR A 315 46.91 3.14 3.10
CA THR A 315 47.69 3.84 2.06
C THR A 315 47.31 3.37 0.66
N LYS A 316 46.95 2.09 0.51
CA LYS A 316 46.58 1.50 -0.77
C LYS A 316 45.61 0.34 -0.61
N VAL A 317 44.57 0.32 -1.45
CA VAL A 317 43.64 -0.79 -1.57
C VAL A 317 43.36 -1.05 -3.05
N GLN A 318 43.54 -2.29 -3.50
CA GLN A 318 43.37 -2.65 -4.91
C GLN A 318 43.12 -4.14 -5.09
N ILE A 319 42.59 -4.50 -6.26
CA ILE A 319 42.43 -5.90 -6.66
C ILE A 319 43.69 -6.35 -7.42
N ARG A 320 44.31 -7.45 -6.99
CA ARG A 320 45.46 -8.07 -7.66
C ARG A 320 45.11 -9.44 -8.24
N GLY A 321 45.71 -9.77 -9.39
CA GLY A 321 45.57 -11.07 -10.04
C GLY A 321 44.52 -11.08 -11.15
N LYS A 322 44.82 -11.79 -12.25
CA LYS A 322 43.92 -11.91 -13.43
C LYS A 322 42.84 -12.97 -13.23
N PHE A 323 43.25 -14.19 -12.83
CA PHE A 323 42.36 -15.34 -12.67
C PHE A 323 41.91 -15.54 -11.22
N PHE A 324 42.83 -15.37 -10.26
CA PHE A 324 42.54 -15.45 -8.83
C PHE A 324 42.65 -14.06 -8.22
N LYS A 325 41.57 -13.28 -8.34
CA LYS A 325 41.50 -11.93 -7.79
C LYS A 325 41.64 -11.98 -6.27
N LYS A 326 42.61 -11.24 -5.74
CA LYS A 326 42.86 -11.04 -4.31
C LYS A 326 42.69 -9.57 -3.97
N LEU A 327 42.16 -9.31 -2.78
CA LEU A 327 42.12 -7.97 -2.22
C LEU A 327 43.48 -7.68 -1.55
N TYR A 328 44.18 -6.67 -2.05
CA TYR A 328 45.44 -6.19 -1.48
C TYR A 328 45.19 -4.92 -0.67
N ILE A 329 45.65 -4.92 0.57
CA ILE A 329 45.49 -3.84 1.56
C ILE A 329 46.88 -3.48 2.11
N GLU A 330 47.22 -2.20 2.11
CA GLU A 330 48.52 -1.70 2.57
C GLU A 330 48.36 -0.52 3.53
N PHE A 331 49.06 -0.61 4.65
CA PHE A 331 49.21 0.40 5.69
C PHE A 331 50.69 0.78 5.82
N PRO A 332 51.05 1.89 6.48
CA PRO A 332 52.45 2.29 6.67
C PRO A 332 53.29 1.22 7.38
N TYR A 333 52.63 0.44 8.24
CA TYR A 333 53.24 -0.59 9.08
C TYR A 333 52.98 -2.01 8.59
N GLY A 334 52.32 -2.25 7.45
CA GLY A 334 52.03 -3.64 7.04
C GLY A 334 51.24 -3.81 5.75
N ARG A 335 51.32 -5.01 5.17
CA ARG A 335 50.63 -5.39 3.93
C ARG A 335 49.88 -6.70 4.12
N TYR A 336 48.67 -6.77 3.59
CA TYR A 336 47.80 -7.93 3.68
C TYR A 336 47.17 -8.26 2.34
N GLU A 337 47.06 -9.56 2.03
CA GLU A 337 46.37 -10.06 0.85
C GLU A 337 45.29 -11.05 1.26
N PHE A 338 44.05 -10.80 0.83
CA PHE A 338 42.90 -11.67 1.10
C PHE A 338 42.41 -12.32 -0.19
N SER A 339 42.15 -13.62 -0.10
CA SER A 339 41.31 -14.33 -1.06
C SER A 339 39.87 -14.29 -0.53
N LEU A 340 38.95 -13.76 -1.34
CA LEU A 340 37.52 -13.65 -1.03
C LEU A 340 36.72 -14.54 -1.99
N PRO A 341 35.42 -14.76 -1.75
CA PRO A 341 34.56 -15.39 -2.74
C PRO A 341 34.61 -14.63 -4.09
N PRO A 342 34.55 -15.32 -5.25
CA PRO A 342 34.87 -14.74 -6.57
C PRO A 342 34.08 -13.48 -6.92
N ASN A 343 32.83 -13.39 -6.47
CA ASN A 343 31.91 -12.29 -6.79
C ASN A 343 31.90 -11.19 -5.71
N SER A 344 32.74 -11.29 -4.68
CA SER A 344 32.72 -10.38 -3.53
C SER A 344 33.90 -9.42 -3.49
N VAL A 345 34.98 -9.67 -4.23
CA VAL A 345 36.22 -8.88 -4.14
C VAL A 345 35.98 -7.40 -4.48
N SER A 346 35.25 -7.11 -5.56
CA SER A 346 34.90 -5.74 -5.95
C SER A 346 34.01 -5.07 -4.91
N ARG A 347 32.94 -5.75 -4.48
CA ARG A 347 32.02 -5.24 -3.47
C ARG A 347 32.73 -4.90 -2.15
N VAL A 348 33.68 -5.74 -1.72
CA VAL A 348 34.47 -5.49 -0.50
C VAL A 348 35.39 -4.29 -0.67
N LEU A 349 36.01 -4.11 -1.84
CA LEU A 349 36.77 -2.90 -2.16
C LEU A 349 35.88 -1.66 -2.01
N ASP A 350 34.68 -1.69 -2.59
CA ASP A 350 33.73 -0.56 -2.52
C ASP A 350 33.34 -0.25 -1.07
N TYR A 351 33.08 -1.26 -0.23
CA TYR A 351 32.80 -1.05 1.20
C TYR A 351 33.99 -0.51 1.99
N ILE A 352 35.23 -0.89 1.66
CA ILE A 352 36.42 -0.32 2.29
C ILE A 352 36.58 1.16 1.90
N LEU A 353 36.26 1.52 0.66
CA LEU A 353 36.26 2.91 0.22
C LEU A 353 35.14 3.70 0.89
N LEU A 354 33.93 3.14 0.95
CA LEU A 354 32.77 3.73 1.66
C LEU A 354 33.08 3.96 3.13
N ALA A 355 33.79 3.04 3.79
CA ALA A 355 34.15 3.15 5.21
C ALA A 355 34.87 4.46 5.54
N ARG A 356 35.66 5.01 4.61
CA ARG A 356 36.40 6.28 4.80
C ARG A 356 35.51 7.50 4.92
N SER A 357 34.38 7.49 4.22
CA SER A 357 33.42 8.60 4.17
C SER A 357 32.07 8.17 4.75
N PHE A 358 32.02 7.12 5.56
CA PHE A 358 30.77 6.53 6.04
C PHE A 358 29.97 7.55 6.87
N ASP A 359 30.63 8.30 7.75
CA ASP A 359 29.97 9.32 8.56
C ASP A 359 29.51 10.54 7.76
N GLU A 360 30.18 10.85 6.65
CA GLU A 360 29.80 11.95 5.75
C GLU A 360 28.65 11.56 4.82
N THR A 361 28.64 10.30 4.37
CA THR A 361 27.66 9.79 3.40
C THR A 361 26.39 9.26 4.05
N ILE A 362 26.45 8.81 5.30
CA ILE A 362 25.34 8.20 6.03
C ILE A 362 25.03 9.06 7.25
N VAL A 363 24.25 10.11 6.99
CA VAL A 363 23.73 11.00 8.02
C VAL A 363 22.43 10.40 8.56
N TYR A 364 22.46 10.01 9.84
CA TYR A 364 21.28 9.49 10.53
C TYR A 364 20.32 10.62 10.89
N ASP A 365 19.09 10.55 10.37
CA ASP A 365 18.04 11.51 10.68
C ASP A 365 17.39 11.19 12.03
N LYS A 366 17.90 11.86 13.08
CA LYS A 366 17.37 11.74 14.44
C LYS A 366 15.93 12.23 14.57
N GLU A 367 15.54 13.24 13.79
CA GLU A 367 14.20 13.83 13.85
C GLU A 367 13.17 12.86 13.26
N ALA A 368 13.47 12.29 12.08
CA ALA A 368 12.65 11.24 11.48
C ALA A 368 12.51 10.02 12.39
N ALA A 369 13.61 9.58 13.01
CA ALA A 369 13.60 8.48 13.95
C ALA A 369 12.70 8.76 15.16
N GLN A 370 12.74 9.97 15.72
CA GLN A 370 11.89 10.37 16.83
C GLN A 370 10.41 10.46 16.41
N LYS A 371 10.11 11.00 15.23
CA LYS A 371 8.75 11.01 14.67
C LYS A 371 8.22 9.59 14.44
N LEU A 372 9.04 8.70 13.89
CA LEU A 372 8.71 7.29 13.72
C LEU A 372 8.51 6.58 15.05
N PHE A 373 9.30 6.89 16.08
CA PHE A 373 9.10 6.33 17.41
C PHE A 373 7.76 6.75 18.00
N ASN A 374 7.42 8.04 17.87
CA ASN A 374 6.20 8.63 18.42
C ASN A 374 4.92 8.33 17.61
N ILE A 375 5.03 7.87 16.35
CA ILE A 375 3.83 7.59 15.55
C ILE A 375 3.10 6.38 16.12
N GLU A 376 1.83 6.61 16.45
CA GLU A 376 0.89 5.61 16.92
C GLU A 376 -0.35 5.68 16.02
N VAL A 377 -0.69 4.53 15.46
CA VAL A 377 -1.82 4.35 14.55
C VAL A 377 -2.65 3.19 15.05
N ASP A 378 -3.95 3.44 15.08
CA ASP A 378 -5.00 2.56 15.58
C ASP A 378 -6.12 2.44 14.53
N LEU A 379 -6.82 1.30 14.58
CA LEU A 379 -8.00 0.96 13.76
C LEU A 379 -9.29 0.87 14.60
N SER A 380 -9.26 1.18 15.89
CA SER A 380 -10.40 1.04 16.81
C SER A 380 -11.52 1.97 16.42
N ASP A 381 -11.22 3.19 15.97
CA ASP A 381 -12.20 4.12 15.41
C ASP A 381 -12.98 3.52 14.23
N LEU A 382 -12.27 2.96 13.24
CA LEU A 382 -12.86 2.28 12.09
C LEU A 382 -13.62 1.02 12.51
N SER A 383 -13.05 0.22 13.41
CA SER A 383 -13.66 -1.01 13.90
C SER A 383 -14.96 -0.74 14.65
N ASN A 384 -14.95 0.23 15.57
CA ASN A 384 -16.12 0.64 16.34
C ASN A 384 -17.20 1.20 15.41
N PHE A 385 -16.82 2.04 14.44
CA PHE A 385 -17.76 2.57 13.46
C PHE A 385 -18.48 1.47 12.66
N ILE A 386 -17.75 0.46 12.19
CA ILE A 386 -18.34 -0.69 11.47
C ILE A 386 -19.24 -1.50 12.40
N GLU A 387 -18.79 -1.82 13.62
CA GLU A 387 -19.58 -2.61 14.56
C GLU A 387 -20.84 -1.89 15.02
N GLU A 388 -20.77 -0.59 15.32
CA GLU A 388 -21.93 0.23 15.66
C GLU A 388 -22.95 0.25 14.51
N ALA A 389 -22.48 0.40 13.27
CA ALA A 389 -23.36 0.38 12.10
C ALA A 389 -24.05 -0.98 11.92
N ILE A 390 -23.31 -2.08 12.04
CA ILE A 390 -23.87 -3.43 11.98
C ILE A 390 -24.91 -3.61 13.08
N ASN A 391 -24.55 -3.32 14.32
CA ASN A 391 -25.44 -3.46 15.47
C ASN A 391 -26.71 -2.61 15.32
N SER A 392 -26.60 -1.41 14.75
CA SER A 392 -27.73 -0.56 14.42
C SER A 392 -28.69 -1.22 13.43
N PHE A 393 -28.20 -1.79 12.32
CA PHE A 393 -29.05 -2.50 11.36
C PHE A 393 -29.73 -3.75 11.97
N PHE A 394 -29.01 -4.56 12.74
CA PHE A 394 -29.59 -5.74 13.36
C PHE A 394 -30.58 -5.40 14.47
N SER A 395 -30.33 -4.35 15.25
CA SER A 395 -31.27 -3.84 16.25
C SER A 395 -32.55 -3.32 15.59
N LEU A 396 -32.42 -2.56 14.51
CA LEU A 396 -33.56 -2.12 13.69
C LEU A 396 -34.34 -3.33 13.17
N LYS A 397 -33.66 -4.33 12.59
CA LYS A 397 -34.35 -5.54 12.09
C LYS A 397 -35.14 -6.27 13.18
N CYS A 398 -34.59 -6.38 14.39
CA CYS A 398 -35.31 -6.93 15.54
C CYS A 398 -36.56 -6.12 15.89
N GLN A 399 -36.49 -4.78 15.85
CA GLN A 399 -37.67 -3.92 16.04
C GLN A 399 -38.72 -4.16 14.95
N TYR A 400 -38.35 -4.28 13.69
CA TYR A 400 -39.30 -4.59 12.60
C TYR A 400 -40.00 -5.93 12.79
N ASN A 401 -39.28 -6.94 13.30
CA ASN A 401 -39.87 -8.24 13.63
C ASN A 401 -40.80 -8.14 14.85
N ASN A 402 -40.45 -7.32 15.85
CA ASN A 402 -41.21 -7.16 17.09
C ASN A 402 -42.41 -6.21 16.98
N VAL A 403 -42.41 -5.25 16.05
CA VAL A 403 -43.55 -4.35 15.73
C VAL A 403 -44.61 -5.08 14.88
N LYS A 404 -44.30 -6.30 14.40
CA LYS A 404 -45.29 -7.24 13.87
C LYS A 404 -45.65 -8.37 14.86
N PRO A 405 -46.12 -8.12 16.10
CA PRO A 405 -46.70 -9.18 16.92
C PRO A 405 -48.22 -9.28 16.62
N ASN A 406 -48.66 -10.49 16.31
CA ASN A 406 -50.01 -11.02 16.53
C ASN A 406 -51.16 -9.99 16.66
N ASN A 407 -51.83 -9.68 15.55
CA ASN A 407 -53.28 -9.44 15.58
C ASN A 407 -54.00 -10.77 15.86
N GLY A 408 -53.73 -11.36 17.03
CA GLY A 408 -54.57 -12.32 17.70
C GLY A 408 -55.47 -11.53 18.64
N ILE A 409 -56.74 -11.45 18.28
CA ILE A 409 -57.85 -10.87 19.02
C ILE A 409 -57.67 -11.04 20.55
N PRO A 410 -57.55 -9.96 21.36
CA PRO A 410 -57.95 -10.04 22.75
C PRO A 410 -59.46 -9.86 22.78
N ASN A 411 -60.15 -10.93 23.15
CA ASN A 411 -61.56 -10.91 23.50
C ASN A 411 -61.84 -9.77 24.47
N TYR A 412 -62.80 -8.92 24.10
CA TYR A 412 -63.49 -8.07 25.06
C TYR A 412 -64.19 -8.96 26.09
N SER A 413 -63.73 -8.91 27.34
CA SER A 413 -64.58 -9.04 28.52
C SER A 413 -63.83 -8.46 29.72
N GLN A 414 -64.39 -7.35 30.24
CA GLN A 414 -64.50 -6.98 31.67
C GLN A 414 -63.25 -7.22 32.55
N VAL A 415 -62.62 -6.22 33.17
CA VAL A 415 -63.17 -5.33 34.20
C VAL A 415 -62.22 -4.12 34.41
N SER A 416 -62.84 -3.03 34.82
CA SER A 416 -62.44 -1.64 35.03
C SER A 416 -61.34 -1.31 36.07
N GLN A 417 -60.88 -0.05 35.95
CA GLN A 417 -60.25 0.87 36.94
C GLN A 417 -58.72 0.91 36.97
N ALA A 418 -58.00 2.02 37.11
CA ALA A 418 -58.20 3.46 36.92
C ALA A 418 -56.86 4.15 37.35
N PHE A 419 -56.48 5.23 36.66
CA PHE A 419 -55.67 6.37 37.14
C PHE A 419 -54.18 6.24 37.58
N ASN A 420 -53.36 7.06 36.87
CA ASN A 420 -52.34 8.02 37.34
C ASN A 420 -50.86 7.64 37.51
N GLN A 421 -50.06 8.25 36.61
CA GLN A 421 -48.95 9.21 36.85
C GLN A 421 -47.74 8.80 37.73
N ASN A 422 -46.61 8.59 37.04
CA ASN A 422 -45.19 8.87 37.36
C ASN A 422 -44.89 9.99 38.40
N PRO A 423 -43.62 10.22 38.83
CA PRO A 423 -42.52 9.33 39.27
C PRO A 423 -41.73 9.90 40.51
N ASN A 424 -40.66 9.20 40.93
CA ASN A 424 -39.51 9.62 41.78
C ASN A 424 -39.71 9.90 43.29
N TYR A 425 -39.01 9.14 44.16
CA TYR A 425 -37.90 9.64 45.01
C TYR A 425 -37.16 8.50 45.75
N THR A 426 -35.92 8.82 46.09
CA THR A 426 -34.71 8.13 46.61
C THR A 426 -34.77 7.23 47.86
N PRO A 427 -33.67 6.48 48.15
CA PRO A 427 -33.52 5.57 49.30
C PRO A 427 -32.82 6.20 50.54
N ASN A 428 -33.12 5.74 51.75
CA ASN A 428 -32.14 5.27 52.77
C ASN A 428 -32.71 4.98 54.19
N ASN A 429 -32.19 3.89 54.77
CA ASN A 429 -31.78 3.62 56.17
C ASN A 429 -32.75 3.37 57.37
N THR A 430 -32.67 2.10 57.84
CA THR A 430 -32.49 1.56 59.23
C THR A 430 -33.64 1.64 60.27
N PRO A 431 -33.63 0.87 61.40
CA PRO A 431 -32.94 -0.40 61.79
C PRO A 431 -33.87 -1.42 62.54
N ASN A 432 -33.41 -2.68 62.74
CA ASN A 432 -33.35 -3.41 64.04
C ASN A 432 -33.34 -4.96 63.94
N GLN A 433 -32.44 -5.54 64.73
CA GLN A 433 -32.11 -6.93 65.10
C GLN A 433 -33.19 -7.63 66.00
N PRO A 434 -32.96 -8.82 66.63
CA PRO A 434 -32.12 -10.03 66.32
C PRO A 434 -32.87 -11.38 66.57
N LEU A 435 -32.24 -12.54 66.29
CA LEU A 435 -32.07 -13.67 67.25
C LEU A 435 -31.33 -14.91 66.67
N HIS A 436 -30.29 -15.31 67.42
CA HIS A 436 -29.78 -16.67 67.70
C HIS A 436 -28.73 -17.43 66.82
N ASN A 437 -27.58 -17.60 67.50
CA ASN A 437 -26.44 -18.55 67.44
C ASN A 437 -26.85 -20.03 67.68
N PRO A 438 -25.93 -21.02 67.88
CA PRO A 438 -24.54 -21.25 67.41
C PRO A 438 -24.25 -22.72 66.98
N TYR A 439 -23.08 -23.00 66.36
CA TYR A 439 -22.26 -24.19 66.67
C TYR A 439 -20.78 -23.97 66.28
N GLN A 440 -19.88 -24.48 67.12
CA GLN A 440 -18.42 -24.33 67.13
C GLN A 440 -17.67 -25.57 66.56
N ASN A 441 -16.46 -25.35 66.00
CA ASN A 441 -15.20 -26.10 66.24
C ASN A 441 -14.08 -25.46 65.37
N ARG A 442 -12.96 -24.86 65.83
CA ARG A 442 -11.72 -25.33 66.54
C ARG A 442 -11.02 -26.52 65.81
N ASN A 443 -9.70 -26.59 65.53
CA ASN A 443 -8.48 -25.79 65.81
C ASN A 443 -7.28 -26.38 64.94
N PRO A 444 -5.94 -26.24 65.22
CA PRO A 444 -4.91 -25.55 64.39
C PRO A 444 -3.56 -26.31 64.13
N ASN A 445 -2.49 -25.58 63.71
CA ASN A 445 -1.01 -25.83 63.68
C ASN A 445 -0.42 -25.98 62.25
N ASP A 446 0.56 -25.21 61.76
CA ASP A 446 1.97 -25.10 62.21
C ASP A 446 2.72 -23.93 61.47
N PRO A 447 3.90 -23.45 61.96
CA PRO A 447 4.53 -22.16 61.62
C PRO A 447 5.81 -22.27 60.75
N ASN A 448 6.22 -21.18 60.09
CA ASN A 448 7.62 -20.70 59.99
C ASN A 448 7.76 -19.38 59.20
N LEU A 449 8.39 -18.38 59.86
CA LEU A 449 8.86 -17.06 59.40
C LEU A 449 10.26 -17.18 58.71
N PRO A 450 10.94 -16.14 58.11
CA PRO A 450 10.91 -14.71 58.53
C PRO A 450 11.10 -13.57 57.47
N TYR A 451 10.67 -12.36 57.89
CA TYR A 451 11.23 -10.99 57.78
C TYR A 451 12.26 -10.59 56.70
N TYR A 452 12.07 -9.39 56.10
CA TYR A 452 12.84 -8.12 56.27
C TYR A 452 12.17 -7.04 55.37
N SER A 453 11.56 -5.97 55.89
CA SER A 453 12.10 -4.67 56.36
C SER A 453 12.03 -3.55 55.32
N ASN A 454 11.12 -2.62 55.58
CA ASN A 454 11.02 -1.30 54.97
C ASN A 454 11.72 -0.28 55.89
N PRO A 455 12.29 0.82 55.36
CA PRO A 455 12.19 2.08 56.09
C PRO A 455 11.75 3.27 55.22
N ASN A 456 11.02 4.15 55.92
CA ASN A 456 10.42 5.43 55.55
C ASN A 456 11.40 6.49 54.99
N TYR A 457 10.87 7.49 54.26
CA TYR A 457 10.79 8.93 54.64
C TYR A 457 10.02 9.67 53.50
N GLN A 458 8.78 10.14 53.70
CA GLN A 458 8.39 11.47 54.22
C GLN A 458 8.94 12.67 53.42
N ASN A 459 8.10 13.33 52.61
CA ASN A 459 7.55 14.68 52.87
C ASN A 459 6.91 15.34 51.62
N LEU A 460 5.60 15.57 51.71
CA LEU A 460 4.82 16.64 51.06
C LEU A 460 4.80 17.85 52.04
N PRO A 461 4.67 19.11 51.56
CA PRO A 461 3.34 19.74 51.43
C PRO A 461 3.28 20.69 50.21
N GLY A 462 2.14 21.18 49.71
CA GLY A 462 0.76 21.14 50.16
C GLY A 462 -0.11 21.84 49.10
N ASN A 463 -1.41 21.60 49.19
CA ASN A 463 -2.46 22.13 48.35
C ASN A 463 -3.49 22.83 49.26
N PRO A 464 -4.11 23.94 48.85
CA PRO A 464 -5.47 24.29 49.30
C PRO A 464 -6.36 24.57 48.06
N LEU A 465 -7.38 23.77 47.76
CA LEU A 465 -8.75 23.72 48.32
C LEU A 465 -9.73 24.80 47.80
N PHE A 466 -10.74 24.29 47.07
CA PHE A 466 -12.18 24.63 47.03
C PHE A 466 -12.70 25.99 46.50
N HIS A 467 -13.52 25.92 45.42
CA HIS A 467 -15.00 26.03 45.50
C HIS A 467 -15.69 25.64 44.17
N PRO A 468 -16.84 24.92 44.19
CA PRO A 468 -17.68 24.68 43.01
C PRO A 468 -18.89 25.65 42.98
N GLY A 469 -19.18 26.22 41.81
CA GLY A 469 -20.31 27.11 41.59
C GLY A 469 -21.29 26.56 40.55
N ASN A 470 -22.55 26.43 40.96
CA ASN A 470 -23.68 25.92 40.18
C ASN A 470 -24.18 26.87 39.09
N ILE A 471 -24.83 26.24 38.12
CA ILE A 471 -25.60 26.71 36.96
C ILE A 471 -26.66 27.77 37.33
N LYS A 472 -26.75 28.84 36.54
CA LYS A 472 -28.02 29.53 36.21
C LYS A 472 -28.04 29.93 34.73
N ASN A 473 -29.16 29.64 34.10
CA ASN A 473 -29.56 30.05 32.76
C ASN A 473 -30.97 30.67 32.91
N PRO A 474 -31.58 31.23 31.84
CA PRO A 474 -31.50 32.63 31.43
C PRO A 474 -32.87 33.34 31.58
N GLY A 475 -32.89 34.66 31.53
CA GLY A 475 -34.14 35.42 31.49
C GLY A 475 -33.92 36.92 31.49
N ASP A 476 -34.44 37.56 30.46
CA ASP A 476 -34.81 38.97 30.38
C ASP A 476 -33.67 40.01 30.42
N LEU A 477 -33.44 40.67 29.28
CA LEU A 477 -33.86 42.07 29.10
C LEU A 477 -33.45 42.60 27.72
N ASN A 478 -34.48 42.80 26.90
CA ASN A 478 -34.52 43.64 25.73
C ASN A 478 -34.78 45.09 26.21
N TYR A 479 -34.09 46.13 25.69
CA TYR A 479 -34.65 47.43 25.25
C TYR A 479 -33.60 48.55 25.04
N ASN A 480 -33.71 49.17 23.84
CA ASN A 480 -33.46 50.56 23.44
C ASN A 480 -32.05 51.21 23.33
N TYR A 481 -31.59 51.29 22.07
CA TYR A 481 -31.48 52.48 21.19
C TYR A 481 -30.75 53.78 21.64
N ASN A 482 -29.71 54.08 20.84
CA ASN A 482 -29.28 55.36 20.22
C ASN A 482 -28.25 56.32 20.86
N ASN A 483 -27.13 56.41 20.11
CA ASN A 483 -26.42 57.59 19.57
C ASN A 483 -25.07 58.02 20.16
N VAL A 484 -24.16 58.32 19.21
CA VAL A 484 -22.96 59.19 19.19
C VAL A 484 -21.61 58.44 18.96
N PRO A 485 -20.66 59.00 18.14
CA PRO A 485 -19.90 58.22 17.15
C PRO A 485 -18.38 58.10 17.39
N ASN A 486 -17.75 57.38 16.46
CA ASN A 486 -16.34 57.42 16.02
C ASN A 486 -15.28 56.52 16.70
N ASN A 487 -14.70 55.70 15.80
CA ASN A 487 -13.30 55.28 15.73
C ASN A 487 -12.78 54.26 16.75
N ALA A 488 -13.11 52.98 16.52
CA ALA A 488 -12.22 51.86 16.80
C ALA A 488 -12.51 50.69 15.83
N PRO A 489 -11.50 50.00 15.28
CA PRO A 489 -11.72 48.74 14.55
C PRO A 489 -12.17 47.64 15.53
N PRO A 490 -13.16 46.80 15.17
CA PRO A 490 -13.63 45.76 16.07
C PRO A 490 -12.60 44.64 16.21
N ILE A 491 -12.33 44.29 17.46
CA ILE A 491 -11.61 43.07 17.86
C ILE A 491 -12.54 41.89 17.55
N TYR A 492 -12.21 41.10 16.53
CA TYR A 492 -12.93 39.86 16.24
C TYR A 492 -12.47 38.77 17.20
N ASN A 493 -13.40 38.35 18.05
CA ASN A 493 -13.28 37.17 18.90
C ASN A 493 -13.48 35.91 18.04
N GLN A 494 -12.48 35.05 17.92
CA GLN A 494 -12.45 33.93 16.95
C GLN A 494 -13.27 32.69 17.35
N ASN A 495 -14.15 32.76 18.36
CA ASN A 495 -14.80 31.57 18.93
C ASN A 495 -16.34 31.58 18.93
N GLU A 496 -17.01 32.28 18.01
CA GLU A 496 -18.47 32.17 17.85
C GLU A 496 -18.85 31.70 16.44
N PHE A 497 -19.18 30.42 16.32
CA PHE A 497 -19.80 29.84 15.13
C PHE A 497 -21.31 30.14 15.14
N PHE A 498 -21.80 30.87 14.14
CA PHE A 498 -23.24 31.01 13.89
C PHE A 498 -23.77 29.81 13.10
N LEU A 499 -24.84 29.19 13.59
CA LEU A 499 -25.63 28.19 12.86
C LEU A 499 -26.33 28.84 11.66
N GLN A 500 -26.01 28.42 10.44
CA GLN A 500 -26.74 28.78 9.23
C GLN A 500 -27.79 27.69 8.89
N SER A 501 -29.02 28.16 8.64
CA SER A 501 -30.19 27.38 8.22
C SER A 501 -29.96 26.65 6.88
N LEU A 502 -30.32 25.37 6.82
CA LEU A 502 -30.13 24.44 5.69
C LEU A 502 -31.22 24.52 4.60
N ILE A 503 -31.98 25.62 4.51
CA ILE A 503 -33.08 25.75 3.55
C ILE A 503 -32.95 27.05 2.77
N ASP A 504 -31.95 27.15 1.89
CA ASP A 504 -32.02 28.04 0.73
C ASP A 504 -31.02 27.63 -0.36
N ASN A 505 -31.51 27.22 -1.53
CA ASN A 505 -30.71 26.60 -2.60
C ASN A 505 -30.19 27.60 -3.66
N ASN A 506 -30.27 28.92 -3.46
CA ASN A 506 -29.79 29.90 -4.43
C ASN A 506 -29.27 31.20 -3.81
N ARG A 507 -28.15 31.16 -3.07
CA ARG A 507 -27.41 32.38 -2.71
C ARG A 507 -25.93 32.28 -3.03
N ILE A 508 -25.58 32.86 -4.19
CA ILE A 508 -24.21 33.16 -4.62
C ILE A 508 -23.58 34.11 -3.59
N GLN A 509 -22.49 33.68 -2.96
CA GLN A 509 -21.72 34.54 -2.08
C GLN A 509 -20.88 35.53 -2.91
N ASN A 510 -21.08 36.81 -2.61
CA ASN A 510 -20.30 37.95 -3.10
C ASN A 510 -18.85 37.83 -2.63
N TYR A 511 -17.93 37.48 -3.53
CA TYR A 511 -16.52 37.84 -3.38
C TYR A 511 -16.26 39.17 -4.06
N LYS A 512 -15.82 40.17 -3.29
CA LYS A 512 -15.19 41.38 -3.83
C LYS A 512 -13.78 41.01 -4.31
N PRO A 513 -13.43 41.15 -5.59
CA PRO A 513 -12.05 41.01 -6.03
C PRO A 513 -11.26 42.24 -5.57
N THR A 514 -10.25 42.01 -4.75
CA THR A 514 -9.19 43.00 -4.51
C THR A 514 -8.41 43.20 -5.81
N SER A 515 -8.42 44.44 -6.28
CA SER A 515 -7.70 44.93 -7.45
C SER A 515 -6.20 44.72 -7.30
N PHE A 516 -5.62 43.86 -8.15
CA PHE A 516 -4.19 43.93 -8.46
C PHE A 516 -3.97 44.66 -9.78
N ASN A 517 -2.97 45.52 -9.74
CA ASN A 517 -2.61 46.51 -10.73
C ASN A 517 -2.30 45.88 -12.10
N SER A 518 -2.83 46.52 -13.13
CA SER A 518 -2.63 46.24 -14.54
C SER A 518 -1.20 46.55 -15.01
N GLY A 519 -0.52 45.58 -15.62
CA GLY A 519 0.68 45.80 -16.42
C GLY A 519 1.17 44.49 -17.03
N PHE A 520 1.12 44.39 -18.36
CA PHE A 520 1.36 43.20 -19.21
C PHE A 520 0.18 42.24 -19.42
N GLY A 521 -0.91 42.78 -19.96
CA GLY A 521 -1.81 41.98 -20.78
C GLY A 521 -1.29 41.91 -22.22
N ASN A 522 -0.74 40.76 -22.62
CA ASN A 522 -0.67 40.38 -24.04
C ASN A 522 -1.53 39.13 -24.24
N ARG A 523 -2.70 39.33 -24.86
CA ARG A 523 -3.51 38.24 -25.41
C ARG A 523 -2.78 37.73 -26.65
N ILE A 524 -2.15 36.56 -26.55
CA ILE A 524 -1.62 35.84 -27.71
C ILE A 524 -2.81 35.17 -28.39
N THR A 525 -3.30 35.75 -29.48
CA THR A 525 -4.42 35.21 -30.28
C THR A 525 -3.96 34.49 -31.55
N ASN A 526 -2.66 34.46 -31.85
CA ASN A 526 -2.14 33.88 -33.09
C ASN A 526 -1.23 32.66 -32.86
N ALA A 527 -1.49 31.57 -33.59
CA ALA A 527 -0.77 30.30 -33.49
C ALA A 527 0.71 30.40 -33.88
N GLU A 528 1.05 31.36 -34.76
CA GLU A 528 2.44 31.60 -35.19
C GLU A 528 3.29 32.24 -34.08
N GLU A 529 2.72 33.16 -33.29
CA GLU A 529 3.42 33.74 -32.14
C GLU A 529 3.69 32.71 -31.06
N LYS A 530 2.74 31.79 -30.83
CA LYS A 530 2.93 30.65 -29.93
C LYS A 530 4.05 29.72 -30.41
N SER A 531 4.12 29.45 -31.72
CA SER A 531 5.18 28.64 -32.33
C SER A 531 6.55 29.31 -32.24
N LEU A 532 6.61 30.63 -32.45
CA LEU A 532 7.84 31.42 -32.31
C LEU A 532 8.33 31.43 -30.85
N LEU A 533 7.43 31.57 -29.88
CA LEU A 533 7.75 31.55 -28.45
C LEU A 533 8.26 30.18 -27.99
N MET A 534 7.66 29.10 -28.49
CA MET A 534 8.10 27.73 -28.21
C MET A 534 9.49 27.46 -28.81
N ARG A 535 9.78 27.94 -30.02
CA ARG A 535 11.13 27.86 -30.62
C ARG A 535 12.18 28.65 -29.83
N LYS A 536 11.79 29.79 -29.28
CA LYS A 536 12.68 30.65 -28.49
C LYS A 536 12.98 30.04 -27.11
N LEU A 537 11.99 29.40 -26.49
CA LEU A 537 12.15 28.62 -25.26
C LEU A 537 13.03 27.38 -25.47
N GLU A 538 12.84 26.68 -26.59
CA GLU A 538 13.66 25.52 -26.95
C GLU A 538 15.12 25.92 -27.21
N GLN A 539 15.37 27.07 -27.86
CA GLN A 539 16.73 27.61 -28.03
C GLN A 539 17.39 28.03 -26.70
N LEU A 540 16.62 28.62 -25.77
CA LEU A 540 17.12 28.98 -24.44
C LEU A 540 17.48 27.76 -23.60
N GLN A 541 16.72 26.66 -23.73
CA GLN A 541 17.03 25.39 -23.07
C GLN A 541 18.23 24.69 -23.70
N LYS A 542 18.44 24.84 -25.01
CA LYS A 542 19.51 24.14 -25.74
C LYS A 542 20.90 24.76 -25.56
N TYR A 543 20.98 26.05 -25.23
CA TYR A 543 22.25 26.77 -25.15
C TYR A 543 22.48 27.55 -23.84
N GLY A 544 21.51 27.55 -22.92
CA GLY A 544 21.54 28.38 -21.72
C GLY A 544 22.22 27.76 -20.50
N ARG A 545 23.46 27.29 -20.58
CA ARG A 545 24.36 27.12 -19.41
C ARG A 545 25.84 27.09 -19.80
N ILE A 546 26.40 28.22 -20.26
CA ILE A 546 27.82 28.52 -20.05
C ILE A 546 27.94 30.00 -19.64
N PHE A 547 28.56 30.20 -18.48
CA PHE A 547 29.09 31.42 -17.83
C PHE A 547 28.45 31.86 -16.50
N PRO A 548 29.31 32.27 -15.53
CA PRO A 548 28.99 32.33 -14.11
C PRO A 548 28.34 33.66 -13.68
N SER A 549 27.65 33.57 -12.55
CA SER A 549 27.06 34.67 -11.79
C SER A 549 28.09 35.63 -11.21
N THR A 550 28.04 36.89 -11.63
CA THR A 550 28.50 38.05 -10.82
C THR A 550 27.40 39.13 -10.80
N PRO A 551 27.22 39.84 -9.69
CA PRO A 551 26.06 40.71 -9.47
C PRO A 551 26.23 42.08 -10.16
N PRO A 552 25.15 42.74 -10.62
CA PRO A 552 25.27 44.07 -11.20
C PRO A 552 25.20 45.13 -10.10
N ASN A 553 26.25 45.95 -10.03
CA ASN A 553 26.19 47.27 -9.44
C ASN A 553 26.18 48.30 -10.60
N ASN A 554 25.41 49.36 -10.42
CA ASN A 554 25.13 50.42 -11.39
C ASN A 554 26.37 51.00 -12.10
N SER A 555 26.26 51.30 -13.39
CA SER A 555 26.14 52.69 -13.92
C SER A 555 26.69 52.90 -15.35
N TYR A 556 25.95 53.75 -16.09
CA TYR A 556 26.33 54.64 -17.21
C TYR A 556 26.92 54.13 -18.54
N ASN A 557 26.08 54.30 -19.58
CA ASN A 557 26.24 55.08 -20.82
C ASN A 557 27.39 54.86 -21.84
N PHE A 558 26.92 54.89 -23.09
CA PHE A 558 27.48 55.51 -24.31
C PHE A 558 28.30 54.65 -25.31
N ASP A 559 27.73 54.61 -26.53
CA ASP A 559 28.35 54.86 -27.85
C ASP A 559 29.45 53.93 -28.41
N VAL A 560 29.30 53.24 -29.56
CA VAL A 560 29.15 53.67 -30.98
C VAL A 560 30.41 53.23 -31.77
N LEU A 561 30.16 52.65 -32.95
CA LEU A 561 31.04 52.49 -34.14
C LEU A 561 32.15 51.41 -34.23
N LYS A 562 32.09 50.72 -35.39
CA LYS A 562 33.14 50.46 -36.40
C LYS A 562 33.86 49.10 -36.46
N ASN A 563 33.51 48.38 -37.54
CA ASN A 563 34.35 47.96 -38.67
C ASN A 563 35.58 47.03 -38.47
N ASN A 564 35.38 45.79 -38.96
CA ASN A 564 36.11 45.16 -40.09
C ASN A 564 37.60 44.72 -39.91
N PRO A 565 38.16 43.87 -40.81
CA PRO A 565 38.65 42.53 -40.45
C PRO A 565 40.11 42.25 -40.89
N ALA A 566 40.50 40.96 -40.83
CA ALA A 566 41.66 40.30 -41.46
C ALA A 566 42.96 40.18 -40.61
N TYR A 567 43.44 38.95 -40.40
CA TYR A 567 44.70 38.41 -40.97
C TYR A 567 44.93 36.93 -40.58
N TYR A 568 45.77 36.27 -41.37
CA TYR A 568 46.07 34.83 -41.52
C TYR A 568 47.04 34.24 -40.46
N GLU A 569 46.81 32.96 -40.09
CA GLU A 569 47.75 31.83 -39.77
C GLU A 569 48.84 31.94 -38.66
N PRO A 570 49.57 30.85 -38.28
CA PRO A 570 49.18 29.45 -38.02
C PRO A 570 49.77 28.85 -36.71
N ILE A 571 49.21 27.72 -36.26
CA ILE A 571 49.79 26.62 -35.44
C ILE A 571 50.74 26.98 -34.27
N GLU A 572 50.30 26.75 -33.03
CA GLU A 572 51.19 26.24 -31.98
C GLU A 572 50.49 25.32 -30.97
N LYS A 573 51.20 24.26 -30.60
CA LYS A 573 50.76 23.10 -29.81
C LYS A 573 50.58 23.47 -28.34
N GLY A 574 49.33 23.52 -27.87
CA GLY A 574 48.97 23.58 -26.45
C GLY A 574 48.42 22.25 -25.96
N ARG A 575 49.12 21.63 -25.00
CA ARG A 575 48.69 20.41 -24.30
C ARG A 575 47.36 20.64 -23.58
N TYR A 576 46.31 19.95 -24.01
CA TYR A 576 45.07 19.84 -23.24
C TYR A 576 45.11 18.59 -22.36
N VAL A 577 44.92 18.82 -21.06
CA VAL A 577 44.64 17.81 -20.04
C VAL A 577 43.21 17.32 -20.27
N PRO A 578 42.93 16.02 -20.41
CA PRO A 578 41.56 15.54 -20.56
C PRO A 578 40.81 15.67 -19.22
N GLN A 579 39.77 16.50 -19.20
CA GLN A 579 38.71 16.46 -18.21
C GLN A 579 37.91 15.14 -18.35
N TYR A 580 37.54 14.61 -17.19
CA TYR A 580 36.92 13.30 -16.96
C TYR A 580 35.42 13.28 -17.30
N ASP A 581 35.02 13.24 -18.58
CA ASP A 581 33.58 13.13 -18.91
C ASP A 581 33.24 12.28 -20.16
N ASP A 582 34.10 11.37 -20.62
CA ASP A 582 33.84 10.60 -21.85
C ASP A 582 34.05 9.07 -21.74
N TYR A 583 33.49 8.44 -20.70
CA TYR A 583 33.50 6.97 -20.50
C TYR A 583 32.18 6.25 -20.84
N SER A 584 31.42 6.71 -21.84
CA SER A 584 30.25 5.96 -22.36
C SER A 584 30.40 5.44 -23.79
N LYS A 585 31.56 5.59 -24.44
CA LYS A 585 31.81 5.02 -25.77
C LYS A 585 32.61 3.73 -25.68
N ASN A 586 31.94 2.62 -26.01
CA ASN A 586 32.54 1.30 -26.22
C ASN A 586 33.56 1.33 -27.38
N HIS A 587 34.83 1.57 -27.09
CA HIS A 587 35.94 1.49 -28.06
C HIS A 587 36.44 0.05 -28.34
N LEU A 588 35.56 -0.96 -28.25
CA LEU A 588 35.93 -2.36 -28.52
C LEU A 588 35.08 -3.03 -29.60
N SER A 589 34.15 -2.32 -30.25
CA SER A 589 33.36 -2.88 -31.36
C SER A 589 34.12 -2.96 -32.69
N GLU A 590 35.27 -2.30 -32.82
CA GLU A 590 36.05 -2.26 -34.06
C GLU A 590 37.12 -3.36 -34.16
N LEU A 591 37.35 -4.14 -33.10
CA LEU A 591 38.35 -5.22 -33.09
C LEU A 591 37.82 -6.61 -33.48
N PHE A 592 36.53 -6.73 -33.87
CA PHE A 592 35.90 -8.03 -34.14
C PHE A 592 35.19 -8.17 -35.49
N ASN A 593 35.33 -7.23 -36.42
CA ASN A 593 34.86 -7.41 -37.79
C ASN A 593 36.04 -7.79 -38.71
N ARG A 594 36.13 -9.08 -39.03
CA ARG A 594 36.96 -9.57 -40.13
C ARG A 594 36.03 -10.13 -41.20
N ASP A 595 35.85 -9.35 -42.27
CA ASP A 595 35.25 -9.83 -43.51
C ASP A 595 36.22 -10.77 -44.23
N SER A 596 35.78 -11.99 -44.52
CA SER A 596 36.37 -12.89 -45.53
C SER A 596 35.34 -13.97 -45.93
N ILE A 597 34.52 -13.62 -46.92
CA ILE A 597 33.97 -14.42 -48.04
C ILE A 597 34.02 -15.96 -47.92
N SER A 598 32.86 -16.63 -47.91
CA SER A 598 32.54 -17.73 -48.85
C SER A 598 31.04 -18.12 -48.87
N ASN A 599 30.50 -18.09 -50.09
CA ASN A 599 29.34 -18.75 -50.73
C ASN A 599 28.19 -19.43 -49.91
N TYR A 600 26.98 -18.83 -50.03
CA TYR A 600 25.57 -19.34 -50.11
C TYR A 600 25.06 -20.49 -49.18
N PRO A 601 23.74 -20.58 -48.83
CA PRO A 601 22.57 -19.95 -49.47
C PRO A 601 21.57 -19.20 -48.55
N ASP A 602 20.77 -18.37 -49.23
CA ASP A 602 19.48 -17.73 -48.88
C ASP A 602 19.34 -16.91 -47.58
N GLU A 603 19.64 -15.62 -47.72
CA GLU A 603 19.67 -14.60 -46.68
C GLU A 603 18.41 -13.71 -46.66
N ARG A 604 17.21 -14.28 -46.85
CA ARG A 604 15.96 -13.47 -46.86
C ARG A 604 15.18 -13.45 -45.54
N SER A 605 15.49 -14.30 -44.56
CA SER A 605 14.76 -14.32 -43.26
C SER A 605 15.46 -13.58 -42.10
N LYS A 606 16.78 -13.35 -42.17
CA LYS A 606 17.55 -12.76 -41.05
C LYS A 606 17.46 -11.23 -40.95
N HIS A 607 17.03 -10.53 -41.99
CA HIS A 607 16.97 -9.06 -41.98
C HIS A 607 15.77 -8.50 -41.20
N TYR A 608 14.68 -9.25 -41.08
CA TYR A 608 13.48 -8.81 -40.34
C TYR A 608 13.67 -8.84 -38.81
N SER A 609 14.42 -9.80 -38.25
CA SER A 609 14.61 -9.91 -36.79
C SER A 609 15.57 -8.86 -36.19
N LYS A 610 16.56 -8.40 -36.96
CA LYS A 610 17.47 -7.33 -36.52
C LYS A 610 16.81 -5.95 -36.44
N LYS A 611 15.79 -5.68 -37.26
CA LYS A 611 15.06 -4.40 -37.25
C LYS A 611 14.11 -4.31 -36.05
N HIS A 612 13.42 -5.40 -35.72
CA HIS A 612 12.53 -5.48 -34.54
C HIS A 612 13.28 -5.30 -33.21
N SER A 613 14.47 -5.90 -33.06
CA SER A 613 15.24 -5.80 -31.81
C SER A 613 15.79 -4.38 -31.57
N LYS A 614 16.10 -3.62 -32.62
CA LYS A 614 16.53 -2.22 -32.49
C LYS A 614 15.39 -1.32 -32.02
N THR A 615 14.19 -1.52 -32.53
CA THR A 615 13.00 -0.74 -32.13
C THR A 615 12.61 -1.03 -30.67
N ARG A 616 12.67 -2.29 -30.24
CA ARG A 616 12.43 -2.70 -28.84
C ARG A 616 13.43 -2.06 -27.87
N ARG A 617 14.74 -2.12 -28.17
CA ARG A 617 15.78 -1.48 -27.35
C ARG A 617 15.63 0.04 -27.26
N LYS A 618 15.23 0.69 -28.36
CA LYS A 618 14.94 2.12 -28.35
C LYS A 618 13.75 2.44 -27.44
N LYS A 619 12.67 1.65 -27.52
CA LYS A 619 11.49 1.80 -26.66
C LYS A 619 11.83 1.59 -25.17
N MET A 620 12.68 0.62 -24.84
CA MET A 620 13.16 0.39 -23.47
C MET A 620 13.96 1.60 -22.96
N PHE A 621 14.86 2.15 -23.77
CA PHE A 621 15.62 3.36 -23.42
C PHE A 621 14.73 4.58 -23.23
N ASP A 622 13.73 4.77 -24.10
CA ASP A 622 12.77 5.87 -24.00
C ASP A 622 11.94 5.77 -22.70
N LEU A 623 11.49 4.56 -22.33
CA LEU A 623 10.78 4.30 -21.06
C LEU A 623 11.67 4.49 -19.82
N GLN A 624 12.93 4.10 -19.88
CA GLN A 624 13.89 4.36 -18.78
C GLN A 624 14.14 5.85 -18.59
N LYS A 625 14.24 6.61 -19.68
CA LYS A 625 14.36 8.07 -19.64
C LYS A 625 13.11 8.72 -19.07
N GLU A 626 11.92 8.24 -19.44
CA GLU A 626 10.65 8.71 -18.91
C GLU A 626 10.54 8.43 -17.40
N LYS A 627 10.86 7.20 -16.96
CA LYS A 627 10.94 6.83 -15.54
C LYS A 627 11.85 7.80 -14.77
N TYR A 628 13.07 8.02 -15.25
CA TYR A 628 14.01 8.93 -14.61
C TYR A 628 13.45 10.36 -14.49
N SER A 629 12.76 10.85 -15.52
CA SER A 629 12.13 12.18 -15.49
C SER A 629 10.99 12.27 -14.48
N LEU A 630 10.22 11.19 -14.29
CA LEU A 630 9.17 11.12 -13.27
C LEU A 630 9.74 11.02 -11.86
N GLU A 631 10.86 10.32 -11.68
CA GLU A 631 11.57 10.28 -10.40
C GLU A 631 12.15 11.65 -10.02
N GLU A 632 12.66 12.42 -11.00
CA GLU A 632 13.10 13.81 -10.76
C GLU A 632 11.93 14.74 -10.42
N THR A 633 10.77 14.61 -11.09
CA THR A 633 9.59 15.41 -10.75
C THR A 633 9.03 15.04 -9.37
N LEU A 634 9.12 13.77 -8.97
CA LEU A 634 8.76 13.33 -7.63
C LEU A 634 9.68 13.95 -6.56
N LYS A 635 11.00 13.95 -6.78
CA LYS A 635 11.96 14.66 -5.91
C LYS A 635 11.68 16.17 -5.82
N ALA A 636 11.32 16.79 -6.94
CA ALA A 636 10.95 18.22 -6.96
C ALA A 636 9.62 18.48 -6.24
N LEU A 637 8.67 17.55 -6.30
CA LEU A 637 7.41 17.62 -5.56
C LEU A 637 7.66 17.51 -4.05
N ASP A 638 8.53 16.59 -3.62
CA ASP A 638 8.95 16.44 -2.22
C ASP A 638 9.60 17.72 -1.71
N SER A 639 10.56 18.28 -2.45
CA SER A 639 11.22 19.54 -2.07
C SER A 639 10.24 20.72 -1.94
N LYS A 640 9.21 20.79 -2.81
CA LYS A 640 8.16 21.83 -2.73
C LYS A 640 7.25 21.64 -1.53
N PHE A 641 6.98 20.40 -1.14
CA PHE A 641 6.19 20.10 0.04
C PHE A 641 6.96 20.43 1.31
N GLU A 642 8.23 20.02 1.40
CA GLU A 642 9.12 20.35 2.52
C GLU A 642 9.30 21.86 2.71
N SER A 643 9.37 22.62 1.61
CA SER A 643 9.46 24.07 1.65
C SER A 643 8.12 24.78 1.95
N GLY A 644 7.02 24.04 2.14
CA GLY A 644 5.68 24.60 2.38
C GLY A 644 5.05 25.32 1.18
N ASN A 645 5.56 25.09 -0.04
CA ASN A 645 5.09 25.77 -1.26
C ASN A 645 3.82 25.14 -1.85
N ILE A 646 3.44 23.94 -1.40
CA ILE A 646 2.24 23.24 -1.83
C ILE A 646 1.50 22.69 -0.61
N SER A 647 0.16 22.62 -0.71
CA SER A 647 -0.67 22.04 0.35
C SER A 647 -0.46 20.53 0.44
N GLU A 648 -0.75 19.96 1.61
CA GLU A 648 -0.70 18.51 1.83
C GLU A 648 -1.63 17.74 0.86
N ILE A 649 -2.82 18.29 0.59
CA ILE A 649 -3.78 17.70 -0.34
C ILE A 649 -3.22 17.68 -1.78
N ASP A 650 -2.59 18.76 -2.21
CA ASP A 650 -2.00 18.86 -3.55
C ASP A 650 -0.76 17.98 -3.70
N PHE A 651 0.04 17.87 -2.63
CA PHE A 651 1.18 16.94 -2.59
C PHE A 651 0.71 15.50 -2.81
N PHE A 652 -0.22 15.01 -1.99
CA PHE A 652 -0.69 13.62 -2.09
C PHE A 652 -1.36 13.30 -3.43
N LYS A 653 -2.14 14.24 -3.99
CA LYS A 653 -2.78 14.05 -5.30
C LYS A 653 -1.74 13.91 -6.41
N ASN A 654 -0.74 14.77 -6.44
CA ASN A 654 0.33 14.72 -7.45
C ASN A 654 1.25 13.52 -7.25
N PHE A 655 1.62 13.22 -6.00
CA PHE A 655 2.44 12.06 -5.65
C PHE A 655 1.78 10.76 -6.10
N LYS A 656 0.48 10.59 -5.84
CA LYS A 656 -0.28 9.40 -6.25
C LYS A 656 -0.34 9.23 -7.77
N ASN A 657 -0.48 10.32 -8.51
CA ASN A 657 -0.49 10.28 -9.98
C ASN A 657 0.89 9.90 -10.53
N LEU A 658 1.96 10.53 -10.04
CA LEU A 658 3.34 10.22 -10.45
C LEU A 658 3.72 8.77 -10.12
N GLN A 659 3.37 8.29 -8.93
CA GLN A 659 3.57 6.88 -8.54
C GLN A 659 2.83 5.90 -9.45
N LYS A 660 1.60 6.23 -9.83
CA LYS A 660 0.83 5.40 -10.78
C LYS A 660 1.49 5.36 -12.16
N GLU A 661 2.02 6.48 -12.64
CA GLU A 661 2.73 6.56 -13.92
C GLU A 661 4.04 5.78 -13.90
N ILE A 662 4.84 5.91 -12.83
CA ILE A 662 6.06 5.12 -12.62
C ILE A 662 5.74 3.62 -12.65
N TYR A 663 4.70 3.19 -11.92
CA TYR A 663 4.28 1.78 -11.91
C TYR A 663 3.90 1.25 -13.30
N ILE A 664 3.20 2.05 -14.11
CA ILE A 664 2.85 1.66 -15.49
C ILE A 664 4.11 1.51 -16.35
N ILE A 665 5.07 2.42 -16.21
CA ILE A 665 6.34 2.35 -16.94
C ILE A 665 7.16 1.14 -16.52
N GLU A 666 7.24 0.84 -15.22
CA GLU A 666 7.94 -0.35 -14.70
C GLU A 666 7.34 -1.64 -15.24
N LYS A 667 6.01 -1.77 -15.23
CA LYS A 667 5.33 -2.92 -15.83
C LYS A 667 5.62 -3.06 -17.33
N ASN A 668 5.68 -1.94 -18.05
CA ASN A 668 6.00 -1.96 -19.48
C ASN A 668 7.48 -2.31 -19.73
N LEU A 669 8.38 -1.95 -18.83
CA LEU A 669 9.80 -2.33 -18.88
C LEU A 669 9.96 -3.83 -18.63
N GLU A 670 9.26 -4.38 -17.63
CA GLU A 670 9.25 -5.82 -17.31
C GLU A 670 8.80 -6.66 -18.51
N VAL A 671 7.66 -6.31 -19.12
CA VAL A 671 7.17 -7.00 -20.34
C VAL A 671 8.16 -6.91 -21.50
N LEU A 672 8.88 -5.78 -21.64
CA LEU A 672 9.87 -5.64 -22.70
C LEU A 672 11.15 -6.44 -22.42
N ASP A 673 11.50 -6.65 -21.16
CA ASP A 673 12.66 -7.44 -20.75
C ASP A 673 12.38 -8.92 -20.98
N ASP A 674 11.20 -9.42 -20.56
CA ASP A 674 10.72 -10.78 -20.82
C ASP A 674 10.72 -11.09 -22.33
N ASP A 675 10.17 -10.19 -23.15
CA ASP A 675 10.15 -10.28 -24.61
C ASP A 675 11.58 -10.39 -25.21
N MET A 676 12.57 -9.75 -24.58
CA MET A 676 13.97 -9.79 -25.04
C MET A 676 14.69 -11.06 -24.58
N GLU A 677 14.42 -11.54 -23.38
CA GLU A 677 14.95 -12.82 -22.87
C GLU A 677 14.45 -13.99 -23.72
N ASP A 678 13.17 -14.00 -24.11
CA ASP A 678 12.58 -14.99 -25.00
C ASP A 678 13.23 -14.96 -26.40
N ASP A 679 13.45 -13.75 -26.96
CA ASP A 679 14.16 -13.58 -28.23
C ASP A 679 15.62 -14.09 -28.16
N GLU A 680 16.30 -13.92 -27.03
CA GLU A 680 17.66 -14.38 -26.81
C GLU A 680 17.73 -15.91 -26.61
N PHE A 681 16.77 -16.46 -25.87
CA PHE A 681 16.58 -17.90 -25.71
C PHE A 681 16.39 -18.59 -27.06
N LEU A 682 15.48 -18.08 -27.91
CA LEU A 682 15.22 -18.62 -29.25
C LEU A 682 16.47 -18.54 -30.16
N ARG A 683 17.26 -17.48 -30.05
CA ARG A 683 18.55 -17.34 -30.76
C ARG A 683 19.61 -18.32 -30.29
N ASN A 684 19.61 -18.69 -29.02
CA ASN A 684 20.57 -19.66 -28.48
C ASN A 684 20.17 -21.09 -28.85
N THR A 685 18.88 -21.45 -28.77
CA THR A 685 18.39 -22.76 -29.24
C THR A 685 18.61 -22.98 -30.74
N SER A 686 18.45 -21.95 -31.58
CA SER A 686 18.72 -22.07 -33.02
C SER A 686 20.22 -22.27 -33.33
N LYS A 687 21.11 -21.62 -32.59
CA LYS A 687 22.57 -21.85 -32.69
C LYS A 687 22.97 -23.26 -32.25
N ASP A 688 22.32 -23.83 -31.24
CA ASP A 688 22.60 -25.19 -30.77
C ASP A 688 22.09 -26.27 -31.72
N ILE A 689 20.95 -26.02 -32.40
CA ILE A 689 20.44 -26.89 -33.47
C ILE A 689 21.38 -26.88 -34.69
N ASP A 690 21.85 -25.70 -35.09
CA ASP A 690 22.83 -25.58 -36.18
C ASP A 690 24.15 -26.27 -35.81
N ARG A 691 24.66 -26.10 -34.58
CA ARG A 691 25.85 -26.82 -34.11
C ARG A 691 25.69 -28.33 -34.15
N LYS A 692 24.52 -28.88 -33.79
CA LYS A 692 24.28 -30.33 -33.87
C LYS A 692 24.28 -30.86 -35.30
N ARG A 693 23.89 -30.06 -36.30
CA ARG A 693 23.92 -30.46 -37.72
C ARG A 693 25.31 -30.41 -38.37
N PHE A 694 26.26 -29.69 -37.79
CA PHE A 694 27.64 -29.61 -38.31
C PHE A 694 28.61 -30.63 -37.68
N TYR A 695 28.19 -31.38 -36.65
CA TYR A 695 29.03 -32.36 -35.93
C TYR A 695 28.45 -33.79 -35.90
N THR A 696 27.47 -34.08 -36.76
CA THR A 696 27.04 -35.43 -37.17
C THR A 696 27.25 -35.54 -38.66
#